data_AF-A0A522PQM4-F1
#
_entry.id   AF-A0A522PQM4-F1
#
_cell.length_a   1.000
_cell.length_b   1.000
_cell.length_c   1.000
_cell.angle_alpha   90.00
_cell.angle_beta   90.00
_cell.angle_gamma   90.00
#
_symmetry.space_group_name_H-M   'P 1'
#
loop_
_entity.id
_entity.type
_entity.pdbx_description
1 polymer ?
#
loop_
_entity_poly.entity_id
_entity_poly.type
_entity_poly.pdbx_seq_one_letter_code
_entity_poly.pdbx_strand_id
1 'polypeptide(L)'
;MNQRYQSGCAKPLVIMLLVICAICLICGPARATTVTGKVADAAGNPVPGATVNFALINIGRGNIALESGTSIVAPALVTATSGTNGAFSIALVGNDAITPNGTLYQVVIRGAGITYGPFVYSITGATADLDSLVPVATFPNTASQVAAAQLVPPSGCAANQVLQWTGTAWMCAASASGATLETNGTSNAVQSTLNFQTSTANAAGLTLTPTYQTGGGEKFEITGNSYTGNAATATALAAMPAQCTTNQFATGIATNGAANCLQPGFANLSGQATAAQLPATINASAIYDKGGQVYNAKAYGAKGNGVLIYNCSTTTASPNITCSTAAFAAADAGKAFQMQDNNGTNLVTTTILSVTDATHVVLAANATSTSSAMNVVYGTDDTAAIRSLITIVIAAGGGKIFVPPGIYILNGTPSTFNALLDIPGVALNAPYKTIQFEGAAIPLQVGAGGAPYASTGAFYAMSPIVAGGAVLLADPYSSSYSSVNVVVENLLFVTPINPNYSVVRLDYAYDQTVQNCSVIANKAPNGSLPIGPTSSQGVGFEFGGYGGQGLNANLYVQGIYTGFQLNDHSVCISCYAQNVFRGFLSQGGSHTREIYNGLVQDAVRGLELDGATHIFAQVDFETNTYDIYTDGTAMKGFIYANNPNAAIGAIPTSPGLVIQDANAPGLILPTQTLNPNGAVTTLNGTTAGTLKWSQPMQGTALKKAVLNFQGFENTTATPQTVTFPTAFAYAPSVVGCTLPAGITVTATQMSAVSMGATFTAQCMVEGQ
;
A
#
# COMPACT_ATOMS: atom_id res chain seq x y z
N MET A 1 11.98 34.68 -20.32
CA MET A 1 13.30 34.03 -20.14
C MET A 1 13.15 32.59 -20.57
N ASN A 2 13.26 32.33 -21.87
CA ASN A 2 14.48 31.89 -22.57
C ASN A 2 14.92 30.46 -22.23
N GLN A 3 14.65 29.61 -23.21
CA GLN A 3 15.14 28.26 -23.46
C GLN A 3 16.65 28.08 -23.28
N ARG A 4 17.05 26.84 -22.92
CA ARG A 4 18.28 26.05 -23.21
C ARG A 4 18.54 25.15 -21.98
N TYR A 5 18.75 23.84 -22.04
CA TYR A 5 19.54 23.03 -22.97
C TYR A 5 18.96 21.59 -23.07
N GLN A 6 18.96 21.05 -24.29
CA GLN A 6 18.85 19.63 -24.61
C GLN A 6 20.21 18.94 -24.43
N SER A 7 20.21 17.68 -23.99
CA SER A 7 20.89 16.55 -24.70
C SER A 7 20.92 15.29 -23.81
N GLY A 8 20.27 14.20 -24.24
CA GLY A 8 20.53 12.87 -23.68
C GLY A 8 19.41 11.86 -23.88
N CYS A 9 19.70 10.81 -24.65
CA CYS A 9 18.93 9.55 -24.75
C CYS A 9 17.66 9.51 -25.61
N ALA A 10 17.83 9.68 -26.92
CA ALA A 10 17.00 9.00 -27.92
C ALA A 10 17.86 7.98 -28.68
N LYS A 11 17.84 6.71 -28.24
CA LYS A 11 18.22 5.48 -28.99
C LYS A 11 17.93 4.28 -28.06
N PRO A 12 16.83 3.55 -28.29
CA PRO A 12 16.99 2.25 -28.95
C PRO A 12 15.75 1.88 -29.79
N LEU A 13 15.61 2.44 -31.00
CA LEU A 13 14.61 1.96 -31.96
C LEU A 13 15.23 1.39 -33.24
N VAL A 14 16.56 1.43 -33.37
CA VAL A 14 17.29 0.93 -34.56
C VAL A 14 18.00 -0.41 -34.30
N ILE A 15 18.17 -0.82 -33.04
CA ILE A 15 18.75 -2.14 -32.69
C ILE A 15 17.67 -3.24 -32.64
N MET A 16 16.40 -2.90 -32.39
CA MET A 16 15.32 -3.90 -32.36
C MET A 16 14.87 -4.32 -33.77
N LEU A 17 15.09 -3.49 -34.80
CA LEU A 17 14.75 -3.84 -36.20
C LEU A 17 15.84 -4.67 -36.90
N LEU A 18 17.10 -4.62 -36.42
CA LEU A 18 18.21 -5.42 -36.95
C LEU A 18 18.33 -6.80 -36.28
N VAL A 19 17.80 -6.97 -35.07
CA VAL A 19 17.73 -8.30 -34.39
C VAL A 19 16.54 -9.13 -34.87
N ILE A 20 15.44 -8.50 -35.30
CA ILE A 20 14.31 -9.23 -35.92
C ILE A 20 14.65 -9.70 -37.35
N CYS A 21 15.52 -8.99 -38.06
CA CYS A 21 15.96 -9.42 -39.40
C CYS A 21 17.05 -10.51 -39.37
N ALA A 22 17.83 -10.63 -38.29
CA ALA A 22 18.82 -11.69 -38.11
C ALA A 22 18.26 -13.00 -37.51
N ILE A 23 17.11 -12.96 -36.83
CA ILE A 23 16.46 -14.16 -36.27
C ILE A 23 15.55 -14.87 -37.31
N CYS A 24 15.18 -14.21 -38.41
CA CYS A 24 14.45 -14.85 -39.51
C CYS A 24 15.33 -15.65 -40.49
N LEU A 25 16.66 -15.67 -40.33
CA LEU A 25 17.59 -16.35 -41.24
C LEU A 25 18.21 -17.63 -40.67
N ILE A 26 17.73 -18.09 -39.51
CA ILE A 26 18.06 -19.42 -38.96
C ILE A 26 16.80 -20.30 -38.98
N CYS A 27 16.07 -20.29 -40.10
CA CYS A 27 15.16 -21.37 -40.39
C CYS A 27 16.04 -22.54 -40.82
N GLY A 28 16.39 -23.42 -39.88
CA GLY A 28 17.05 -24.69 -40.22
C GLY A 28 16.25 -25.37 -41.34
N PRO A 29 16.90 -26.00 -42.33
CA PRO A 29 16.18 -26.62 -43.44
C PRO A 29 15.03 -27.46 -42.88
N ALA A 30 13.82 -27.24 -43.42
CA ALA A 30 12.64 -28.02 -43.08
C ALA A 30 13.06 -29.49 -43.03
N ARG A 31 12.78 -30.15 -41.91
CA ARG A 31 13.22 -31.54 -41.65
C ARG A 31 12.40 -32.48 -42.55
N ALA A 32 12.77 -32.49 -43.82
CA ALA A 32 12.18 -33.33 -44.83
C ALA A 32 12.77 -34.74 -44.70
N THR A 33 11.90 -35.73 -44.49
CA THR A 33 12.21 -37.13 -44.69
C THR A 33 12.00 -37.46 -46.16
N THR A 34 13.04 -37.91 -46.85
CA THR A 34 12.90 -38.41 -48.23
C THR A 34 12.34 -39.82 -48.18
N VAL A 35 11.11 -39.99 -48.67
CA VAL A 35 10.41 -41.26 -48.75
C VAL A 35 10.53 -41.83 -50.15
N THR A 36 10.96 -43.09 -50.25
CA THR A 36 11.13 -43.82 -51.51
C THR A 36 10.38 -45.15 -51.48
N GLY A 37 10.21 -45.76 -52.65
CA GLY A 37 9.67 -47.12 -52.79
C GLY A 37 9.36 -47.45 -54.25
N LYS A 38 8.91 -48.69 -54.51
CA LYS A 38 8.50 -49.15 -55.84
C LYS A 38 7.06 -49.64 -55.86
N VAL A 39 6.30 -49.18 -56.86
CA VAL A 39 4.97 -49.71 -57.17
C VAL A 39 5.10 -50.75 -58.27
N ALA A 40 4.78 -51.99 -57.94
CA ALA A 40 4.71 -53.10 -58.87
C ALA A 40 3.33 -53.78 -58.85
N ASP A 41 2.97 -54.42 -59.96
CA ASP A 41 1.79 -55.29 -60.03
C ASP A 41 2.05 -56.63 -59.32
N ALA A 42 1.04 -57.51 -59.27
CA ALA A 42 1.16 -58.82 -58.63
C ALA A 42 2.21 -59.75 -59.28
N ALA A 43 2.65 -59.46 -60.52
CA ALA A 43 3.70 -60.19 -61.23
C ALA A 43 5.09 -59.55 -61.03
N GLY A 44 5.19 -58.48 -60.24
CA GLY A 44 6.44 -57.77 -59.99
C GLY A 44 6.84 -56.78 -61.09
N ASN A 45 5.99 -56.52 -62.09
CA ASN A 45 6.28 -55.52 -63.11
C ASN A 45 6.03 -54.11 -62.56
N PRO A 46 6.87 -53.12 -62.90
CA PRO A 46 6.65 -51.75 -62.45
C PRO A 46 5.35 -51.17 -63.02
N VAL A 47 4.61 -50.43 -62.19
CA VAL A 47 3.36 -49.75 -62.61
C VAL A 47 3.64 -48.26 -62.79
N PRO A 48 3.95 -47.79 -64.02
CA PRO A 48 4.25 -46.40 -64.26
C PRO A 48 3.03 -45.51 -64.06
N GLY A 49 3.23 -44.31 -63.50
CA GLY A 49 2.16 -43.35 -63.29
C GLY A 49 1.20 -43.69 -62.14
N ALA A 50 1.49 -44.72 -61.34
CA ALA A 50 0.71 -44.99 -60.13
C ALA A 50 0.88 -43.84 -59.12
N THR A 51 -0.23 -43.43 -58.52
CA THR A 51 -0.35 -42.38 -57.52
C THR A 51 -0.20 -42.98 -56.11
N VAL A 52 0.69 -42.43 -55.29
CA VAL A 52 0.92 -42.83 -53.90
C VAL A 52 0.50 -41.67 -52.99
N ASN A 53 -0.60 -41.84 -52.26
CA ASN A 53 -1.17 -40.82 -51.38
C ASN A 53 -0.77 -41.07 -49.92
N PHE A 54 -0.23 -40.05 -49.27
CA PHE A 54 0.19 -40.02 -47.87
C PHE A 54 -0.73 -39.08 -47.10
N ALA A 55 -1.60 -39.60 -46.24
CA ALA A 55 -2.51 -38.81 -45.42
C ALA A 55 -2.12 -38.88 -43.94
N LEU A 56 -2.02 -37.75 -43.24
CA LEU A 56 -1.77 -37.74 -41.79
C LEU A 56 -3.01 -38.22 -41.04
N ILE A 57 -2.82 -39.14 -40.10
CA ILE A 57 -3.87 -39.69 -39.23
C ILE A 57 -3.52 -39.49 -37.74
N ASN A 58 -4.50 -39.71 -36.87
CA ASN A 58 -4.43 -39.44 -35.41
C ASN A 58 -4.38 -37.95 -35.02
N ILE A 59 -4.85 -37.07 -35.93
CA ILE A 59 -5.19 -35.67 -35.63
C ILE A 59 -6.63 -35.61 -35.09
N GLY A 60 -6.80 -35.63 -33.77
CA GLY A 60 -8.13 -35.50 -33.15
C GLY A 60 -8.86 -34.22 -33.60
N ARG A 61 -10.20 -34.18 -33.51
CA ARG A 61 -10.98 -32.95 -33.77
C ARG A 61 -10.44 -31.81 -32.89
N GLY A 62 -9.70 -30.88 -33.50
CA GLY A 62 -9.11 -29.72 -32.83
C GLY A 62 -7.57 -29.70 -32.78
N ASN A 63 -6.87 -30.78 -33.13
CA ASN A 63 -5.41 -30.81 -33.17
C ASN A 63 -4.92 -30.65 -34.62
N ILE A 64 -4.20 -29.56 -34.90
CA ILE A 64 -3.54 -29.31 -36.18
C ILE A 64 -2.15 -29.97 -36.12
N ALA A 65 -1.80 -30.79 -37.12
CA ALA A 65 -0.45 -31.33 -37.23
C ALA A 65 0.53 -30.20 -37.56
N LEU A 66 1.46 -29.91 -36.65
CA LEU A 66 2.46 -28.86 -36.80
C LEU A 66 3.85 -29.49 -36.95
N GLU A 67 4.73 -28.88 -37.75
CA GLU A 67 6.14 -29.26 -37.72
C GLU A 67 6.75 -28.85 -36.38
N SER A 68 7.30 -29.81 -35.65
CA SER A 68 7.81 -29.64 -34.29
C SER A 68 8.84 -28.52 -34.20
N GLY A 69 8.61 -27.57 -33.29
CA GLY A 69 9.44 -26.37 -33.14
C GLY A 69 9.10 -25.23 -34.10
N THR A 70 8.05 -25.36 -34.93
CA THR A 70 7.57 -24.30 -35.83
C THR A 70 6.07 -24.07 -35.64
N SER A 71 5.53 -23.02 -36.28
CA SER A 71 4.09 -22.80 -36.44
C SER A 71 3.58 -23.23 -37.83
N ILE A 72 4.37 -24.00 -38.58
CA ILE A 72 4.04 -24.47 -39.92
C ILE A 72 3.15 -25.71 -39.79
N VAL A 73 2.06 -25.74 -40.56
CA VAL A 73 1.13 -26.88 -40.62
C VAL A 73 1.72 -27.93 -41.55
N ALA A 74 1.92 -29.15 -41.04
CA ALA A 74 2.34 -30.28 -41.86
C ALA A 74 1.24 -30.61 -42.88
N PRO A 75 1.56 -30.80 -44.18
CA PRO A 75 0.55 -31.08 -45.19
C PRO A 75 -0.27 -32.34 -44.85
N ALA A 76 -1.58 -32.19 -44.74
CA ALA A 76 -2.48 -33.28 -44.36
C ALA A 76 -2.57 -34.39 -45.40
N LEU A 77 -2.30 -34.09 -46.68
CA LEU A 77 -2.27 -35.03 -47.79
C LEU A 77 -1.13 -34.65 -48.75
N VAL A 78 -0.25 -35.61 -49.05
CA VAL A 78 0.83 -35.45 -50.02
C VAL A 78 0.76 -36.60 -51.02
N THR A 79 1.07 -36.34 -52.28
CA THR A 79 0.94 -37.33 -53.36
C THR A 79 2.24 -37.43 -54.16
N ALA A 80 2.73 -38.66 -54.34
CA ALA A 80 3.81 -38.98 -55.26
C ALA A 80 3.27 -39.71 -56.49
N THR A 81 3.98 -39.62 -57.62
CA THR A 81 3.69 -40.42 -58.81
C THR A 81 4.90 -41.27 -59.13
N SER A 82 4.70 -42.55 -59.40
CA SER A 82 5.77 -43.46 -59.78
C SER A 82 6.25 -43.20 -61.22
N GLY A 83 7.56 -43.28 -61.42
CA GLY A 83 8.21 -43.17 -62.71
C GLY A 83 8.01 -44.42 -63.58
N THR A 84 8.66 -44.42 -64.75
CA THR A 84 8.58 -45.53 -65.72
C THR A 84 9.04 -46.88 -65.17
N ASN A 85 9.93 -46.87 -64.18
CA ASN A 85 10.44 -48.04 -63.47
C ASN A 85 9.65 -48.38 -62.19
N GLY A 86 8.48 -47.77 -61.97
CA GLY A 86 7.65 -47.97 -60.79
C GLY A 86 8.18 -47.29 -59.52
N ALA A 87 9.39 -46.73 -59.55
CA ALA A 87 9.96 -46.05 -58.38
C ALA A 87 9.34 -44.68 -58.17
N PHE A 88 9.17 -44.28 -56.91
CA PHE A 88 8.80 -42.92 -56.53
C PHE A 88 9.76 -42.39 -55.45
N SER A 89 9.87 -41.06 -55.37
CA SER A 89 10.61 -40.37 -54.32
C SER A 89 9.88 -39.09 -53.97
N ILE A 90 9.64 -38.84 -52.68
CA ILE A 90 8.94 -37.65 -52.22
C ILE A 90 9.47 -37.17 -50.86
N ALA A 91 9.53 -35.86 -50.67
CA ALA A 91 9.85 -35.26 -49.39
C ALA A 91 8.58 -35.11 -48.54
N LEU A 92 8.56 -35.69 -47.36
CA LEU A 92 7.50 -35.53 -46.35
C LEU A 92 8.07 -34.91 -45.07
N VAL A 93 7.22 -34.44 -44.16
CA VAL A 93 7.65 -34.12 -42.78
C VAL A 93 7.69 -35.42 -41.99
N GLY A 94 8.84 -35.80 -41.44
CA GLY A 94 8.95 -37.02 -40.64
C GLY A 94 8.02 -37.01 -39.42
N ASN A 95 7.48 -38.16 -39.03
CA ASN A 95 6.62 -38.30 -37.85
C ASN A 95 7.34 -37.91 -36.55
N ASP A 96 8.67 -38.00 -36.49
CA ASP A 96 9.53 -37.51 -35.40
C ASP A 96 9.70 -35.98 -35.39
N ALA A 97 9.22 -35.32 -36.44
CA ALA A 97 9.16 -33.87 -36.59
C ALA A 97 7.72 -33.34 -36.65
N ILE A 98 6.69 -34.11 -36.27
CA ILE A 98 5.29 -33.66 -36.22
C ILE A 98 4.77 -33.64 -34.78
N THR A 99 4.08 -32.55 -34.40
CA THR A 99 3.33 -32.41 -33.15
C THR A 99 1.83 -32.40 -33.45
N PRO A 100 0.98 -33.14 -32.72
CA PRO A 100 1.30 -33.95 -31.54
C PRO A 100 2.02 -35.26 -31.86
N ASN A 101 2.81 -35.76 -30.91
CA ASN A 101 3.44 -37.07 -30.98
C ASN A 101 2.38 -38.17 -31.22
N GLY A 102 2.73 -39.16 -32.04
CA GLY A 102 1.84 -40.25 -32.42
C GLY A 102 1.00 -39.97 -33.68
N THR A 103 1.25 -38.86 -34.39
CA THR A 103 0.73 -38.66 -35.74
C THR A 103 1.46 -39.61 -36.70
N LEU A 104 0.72 -40.36 -37.53
CA LEU A 104 1.24 -41.37 -38.47
C LEU A 104 0.79 -41.07 -39.91
N TYR A 105 1.44 -41.69 -40.90
CA TYR A 105 1.00 -41.61 -42.30
C TYR A 105 0.19 -42.83 -42.71
N GLN A 106 -1.03 -42.58 -43.20
CA GLN A 106 -1.83 -43.56 -43.94
C GLN A 106 -1.49 -43.47 -45.43
N VAL A 107 -1.00 -44.56 -46.00
CA VAL A 107 -0.56 -44.66 -47.39
C VAL A 107 -1.55 -45.46 -48.22
N VAL A 108 -1.98 -44.90 -49.35
CA VAL A 108 -2.86 -45.55 -50.34
C VAL A 108 -2.23 -45.43 -51.72
N ILE A 109 -2.06 -46.54 -52.42
CA ILE A 109 -1.47 -46.61 -53.76
C ILE A 109 -2.59 -46.88 -54.76
N ARG A 110 -2.67 -46.10 -55.84
CA ARG A 110 -3.65 -46.25 -56.93
C ARG A 110 -2.92 -46.23 -58.27
N GLY A 111 -3.11 -47.26 -59.09
CA GLY A 111 -2.55 -47.36 -60.43
C GLY A 111 -3.56 -47.99 -61.38
N ALA A 112 -3.18 -48.15 -62.66
CA ALA A 112 -4.03 -48.81 -63.64
C ALA A 112 -4.40 -50.23 -63.15
N GLY A 113 -5.66 -50.44 -62.77
CA GLY A 113 -6.19 -51.72 -62.29
C GLY A 113 -5.77 -52.13 -60.88
N ILE A 114 -5.05 -51.29 -60.12
CA ILE A 114 -4.61 -51.63 -58.76
C ILE A 114 -5.00 -50.54 -57.75
N THR A 115 -5.43 -50.97 -56.56
CA THR A 115 -5.52 -50.13 -55.36
C THR A 115 -5.01 -50.93 -54.17
N TYR A 116 -3.94 -50.46 -53.54
CA TYR A 116 -3.35 -51.09 -52.36
C TYR A 116 -3.44 -50.13 -51.15
N GLY A 117 -3.65 -50.70 -49.96
CA GLY A 117 -3.84 -49.98 -48.71
C GLY A 117 -5.31 -49.85 -48.29
N PRO A 118 -5.60 -49.07 -47.23
CA PRO A 118 -4.66 -48.21 -46.51
C PRO A 118 -3.64 -48.98 -45.65
N PHE A 119 -2.38 -48.57 -45.70
CA PHE A 119 -1.31 -49.01 -44.81
C PHE A 119 -0.91 -47.87 -43.87
N VAL A 120 -0.62 -48.13 -42.61
CA VAL A 120 -0.17 -47.09 -41.68
C VAL A 120 1.32 -47.23 -41.40
N TYR A 121 2.09 -46.18 -41.63
CA TYR A 121 3.54 -46.15 -41.41
C TYR A 121 3.95 -45.08 -40.38
N SER A 122 5.00 -45.40 -39.62
CA SER A 122 5.81 -44.42 -38.89
C SER A 122 7.05 -44.12 -39.73
N ILE A 123 7.00 -43.01 -40.45
CA ILE A 123 8.06 -42.49 -41.32
C ILE A 123 8.91 -41.52 -40.49
N THR A 124 10.11 -41.90 -40.10
CA THR A 124 11.01 -41.06 -39.28
C THR A 124 12.42 -40.98 -39.88
N GLY A 125 13.23 -40.03 -39.41
CA GLY A 125 14.62 -39.87 -39.86
C GLY A 125 14.77 -39.13 -41.19
N ALA A 126 15.98 -39.10 -41.75
CA ALA A 126 16.27 -38.35 -42.98
C ALA A 126 15.78 -39.03 -44.26
N THR A 127 15.72 -40.37 -44.26
CA THR A 127 15.30 -41.19 -45.40
C THR A 127 14.48 -42.37 -44.92
N ALA A 128 13.42 -42.71 -45.64
CA ALA A 128 12.54 -43.83 -45.38
C ALA A 128 12.24 -44.56 -46.71
N ASP A 129 12.40 -45.88 -46.74
CA ASP A 129 12.06 -46.69 -47.90
C ASP A 129 10.87 -47.59 -47.57
N LEU A 130 9.73 -47.34 -48.22
CA LEU A 130 8.50 -48.11 -48.00
C LEU A 130 8.63 -49.58 -48.42
N ASP A 131 9.59 -49.93 -49.29
CA ASP A 131 9.85 -51.33 -49.66
C ASP A 131 10.49 -52.11 -48.49
N SER A 132 11.11 -51.40 -47.53
CA SER A 132 11.80 -51.96 -46.36
C SER A 132 11.07 -51.74 -45.03
N LEU A 133 10.19 -50.75 -44.96
CA LEU A 133 9.45 -50.41 -43.75
C LEU A 133 8.30 -51.38 -43.51
N VAL A 134 8.10 -51.78 -42.25
CA VAL A 134 6.96 -52.59 -41.83
C VAL A 134 5.81 -51.65 -41.41
N PRO A 135 4.59 -51.81 -41.96
CA PRO A 135 3.44 -51.03 -41.51
C PRO A 135 3.12 -51.26 -40.02
N VAL A 136 2.80 -50.19 -39.31
CA VAL A 136 2.36 -50.21 -37.89
C VAL A 136 0.95 -50.81 -37.77
N ALA A 137 0.11 -50.64 -38.81
CA ALA A 137 -1.15 -51.33 -38.94
C ALA A 137 -1.43 -51.64 -40.41
N THR A 138 -1.82 -52.88 -40.67
CA THR A 138 -2.41 -53.32 -41.94
C THR A 138 -3.89 -53.53 -41.72
N PHE A 139 -4.72 -52.73 -42.39
CA PHE A 139 -6.14 -53.08 -42.50
C PHE A 139 -6.26 -54.20 -43.53
N PRO A 140 -7.08 -55.25 -43.31
CA PRO A 140 -7.30 -56.29 -44.30
C PRO A 140 -7.94 -55.65 -45.53
N ASN A 141 -7.11 -55.35 -46.53
CA ASN A 141 -7.59 -54.98 -47.84
C ASN A 141 -8.05 -56.26 -48.53
N THR A 142 -9.36 -56.47 -48.60
CA THR A 142 -9.93 -57.35 -49.62
C THR A 142 -9.71 -56.70 -50.98
N ALA A 143 -8.47 -56.81 -51.48
CA ALA A 143 -8.17 -56.57 -52.87
C ALA A 143 -8.97 -57.60 -53.67
N SER A 144 -10.14 -57.20 -54.15
CA SER A 144 -10.90 -57.92 -55.16
C SER A 144 -10.08 -57.86 -56.45
N GLN A 145 -9.07 -58.71 -56.55
CA GLN A 145 -8.33 -58.96 -57.77
C GLN A 145 -9.14 -59.95 -58.60
N VAL A 146 -10.21 -59.46 -59.21
CA VAL A 146 -10.99 -60.23 -60.18
C VAL A 146 -10.29 -60.02 -61.53
N ALA A 147 -9.52 -61.02 -61.97
CA ALA A 147 -8.81 -60.99 -63.25
C ALA A 147 -9.79 -60.72 -64.39
N ALA A 148 -9.40 -59.97 -65.43
CA ALA A 148 -10.31 -59.56 -66.52
C ALA A 148 -11.05 -60.73 -67.23
N ALA A 149 -10.55 -61.97 -67.14
CA ALA A 149 -11.23 -63.18 -67.60
C ALA A 149 -12.51 -63.53 -66.80
N GLN A 150 -12.70 -62.96 -65.61
CA GLN A 150 -13.84 -63.16 -64.72
C GLN A 150 -14.97 -62.14 -64.96
N LEU A 151 -14.77 -61.15 -65.84
CA LEU A 151 -15.75 -60.10 -66.16
C LEU A 151 -16.43 -60.27 -67.54
N VAL A 152 -16.02 -61.26 -68.33
CA VAL A 152 -16.64 -61.55 -69.64
C VAL A 152 -17.30 -62.94 -69.60
N PRO A 153 -18.62 -63.03 -69.36
CA PRO A 153 -19.31 -64.31 -69.42
C PRO A 153 -19.28 -64.89 -70.86
N PRO A 154 -19.19 -66.22 -71.04
CA PRO A 154 -19.32 -66.85 -72.35
C PRO A 154 -20.63 -66.43 -73.03
N SER A 155 -20.59 -66.04 -74.30
CA SER A 155 -21.80 -65.63 -75.02
C SER A 155 -22.70 -66.84 -75.31
N GLY A 156 -23.72 -67.03 -74.48
CA GLY A 156 -24.85 -67.94 -74.70
C GLY A 156 -24.72 -69.31 -74.03
N CYS A 157 -25.30 -69.46 -72.83
CA CYS A 157 -25.58 -70.78 -72.26
C CYS A 157 -26.68 -71.49 -73.04
N ALA A 158 -26.57 -72.82 -73.17
CA ALA A 158 -27.62 -73.62 -73.78
C ALA A 158 -28.91 -73.60 -72.92
N ALA A 159 -30.06 -73.88 -73.54
CA ALA A 159 -31.33 -73.99 -72.82
C ALA A 159 -31.22 -74.98 -71.63
N ASN A 160 -31.72 -74.57 -70.46
CA ASN A 160 -31.63 -75.26 -69.16
C ASN A 160 -30.26 -75.28 -68.46
N GLN A 161 -29.32 -74.45 -68.91
CA GLN A 161 -28.11 -74.13 -68.15
C GLN A 161 -28.18 -72.68 -67.65
N VAL A 162 -27.64 -72.46 -66.45
CA VAL A 162 -27.42 -71.12 -65.89
C VAL A 162 -25.93 -70.86 -65.81
N LEU A 163 -25.55 -69.58 -65.93
CA LEU A 163 -24.20 -69.12 -65.64
C LEU A 163 -23.90 -69.43 -64.16
N GLN A 164 -22.98 -70.35 -63.93
CA GLN A 164 -22.52 -70.74 -62.62
C GLN A 164 -21.05 -70.37 -62.46
N TRP A 165 -20.74 -69.68 -61.38
CA TRP A 165 -19.40 -69.30 -61.00
C TRP A 165 -18.65 -70.50 -60.42
N THR A 166 -17.54 -70.92 -61.03
CA THR A 166 -16.77 -72.10 -60.58
C THR A 166 -15.67 -71.75 -59.56
N GLY A 167 -15.63 -70.51 -59.09
CA GLY A 167 -14.54 -69.99 -58.24
C GLY A 167 -13.36 -69.43 -59.02
N THR A 168 -13.22 -69.76 -60.32
CA THR A 168 -12.12 -69.25 -61.16
C THR A 168 -12.59 -68.63 -62.49
N ALA A 169 -13.73 -69.06 -63.07
CA ALA A 169 -14.35 -68.47 -64.26
C ALA A 169 -15.89 -68.68 -64.29
N TRP A 170 -16.58 -67.94 -65.17
CA TRP A 170 -18.01 -68.17 -65.45
C TRP A 170 -18.17 -69.32 -66.44
N MET A 171 -18.97 -70.34 -66.09
CA MET A 171 -19.28 -71.48 -66.96
C MET A 171 -20.80 -71.74 -66.97
N CYS A 172 -21.32 -72.38 -68.02
CA CYS A 172 -22.72 -72.81 -68.06
C CYS A 172 -22.88 -74.19 -67.41
N ALA A 173 -23.77 -74.30 -66.41
CA ALA A 173 -24.02 -75.54 -65.67
C ALA A 173 -25.53 -75.80 -65.47
N ALA A 174 -25.90 -77.07 -65.29
CA ALA A 174 -27.29 -77.48 -65.08
C ALA A 174 -27.78 -77.11 -63.66
N SER A 175 -28.94 -76.48 -63.56
CA SER A 175 -29.52 -75.98 -62.30
C SER A 175 -29.88 -77.14 -61.35
N ALA A 176 -29.11 -77.34 -60.27
CA ALA A 176 -29.45 -78.26 -59.19
C ALA A 176 -30.28 -77.56 -58.09
N SER A 177 -31.28 -78.28 -57.60
CA SER A 177 -32.51 -77.79 -56.96
C SER A 177 -32.43 -77.44 -55.46
N GLY A 178 -33.34 -76.56 -55.02
CA GLY A 178 -33.95 -76.54 -53.68
C GLY A 178 -33.29 -75.62 -52.63
N ALA A 179 -34.04 -74.68 -52.07
CA ALA A 179 -33.58 -73.82 -50.97
C ALA A 179 -33.46 -74.63 -49.66
N THR A 180 -32.24 -74.74 -49.12
CA THR A 180 -31.98 -75.39 -47.83
C THR A 180 -32.20 -74.41 -46.69
N LEU A 181 -33.06 -74.76 -45.72
CA LEU A 181 -33.17 -74.04 -44.45
C LEU A 181 -32.22 -74.70 -43.43
N GLU A 182 -31.23 -73.94 -42.98
CA GLU A 182 -30.33 -74.32 -41.88
C GLU A 182 -30.72 -73.56 -40.61
N THR A 183 -30.84 -74.27 -39.49
CA THR A 183 -30.97 -73.64 -38.17
C THR A 183 -29.70 -73.90 -37.37
N ASN A 184 -29.03 -72.83 -36.95
CA ASN A 184 -27.78 -72.88 -36.18
C ASN A 184 -26.67 -73.73 -36.84
N GLY A 185 -26.57 -73.65 -38.18
CA GLY A 185 -25.54 -74.36 -38.96
C GLY A 185 -25.77 -75.85 -39.17
N THR A 186 -26.97 -76.37 -38.89
CA THR A 186 -27.33 -77.77 -39.15
C THR A 186 -28.42 -77.83 -40.23
N SER A 187 -28.17 -78.59 -41.29
CA SER A 187 -29.14 -78.80 -42.37
C SER A 187 -30.28 -79.70 -41.91
N ASN A 188 -31.50 -79.17 -41.86
CA ASN A 188 -32.68 -79.93 -41.42
C ASN A 188 -33.08 -80.94 -42.51
N ALA A 189 -32.73 -82.21 -42.31
CA ALA A 189 -32.75 -83.25 -43.35
C ALA A 189 -34.14 -83.85 -43.68
N VAL A 190 -35.24 -83.32 -43.14
CA VAL A 190 -36.60 -83.80 -43.45
C VAL A 190 -37.52 -82.60 -43.70
N GLN A 191 -37.67 -82.21 -44.97
CA GLN A 191 -38.51 -81.09 -45.41
C GLN A 191 -39.82 -81.56 -46.09
N SER A 192 -40.57 -82.47 -45.47
CA SER A 192 -41.93 -82.74 -45.97
C SER A 192 -42.96 -81.70 -45.51
N THR A 193 -42.70 -80.96 -44.42
CA THR A 193 -43.56 -79.89 -43.91
C THR A 193 -42.81 -78.97 -42.94
N LEU A 194 -42.80 -77.66 -43.20
CA LEU A 194 -42.29 -76.62 -42.29
C LEU A 194 -43.47 -76.09 -41.46
N ASN A 195 -43.45 -76.30 -40.14
CA ASN A 195 -44.52 -75.85 -39.23
C ASN A 195 -43.94 -74.90 -38.16
N PHE A 196 -44.15 -73.60 -38.34
CA PHE A 196 -43.80 -72.60 -37.32
C PHE A 196 -44.91 -72.53 -36.27
N GLN A 197 -44.65 -73.07 -35.07
CA GLN A 197 -45.61 -73.07 -33.97
C GLN A 197 -45.36 -71.91 -33.00
N THR A 198 -46.42 -71.20 -32.61
CA THR A 198 -46.37 -70.23 -31.50
C THR A 198 -46.14 -70.98 -30.20
N SER A 199 -45.04 -70.69 -29.49
CA SER A 199 -44.83 -71.25 -28.15
C SER A 199 -45.86 -70.64 -27.17
N THR A 200 -46.73 -71.48 -26.59
CA THR A 200 -47.71 -71.07 -25.59
C THR A 200 -47.18 -71.12 -24.15
N ALA A 201 -45.95 -71.59 -23.95
CA ALA A 201 -45.28 -71.62 -22.66
C ALA A 201 -44.06 -70.70 -22.71
N ASN A 202 -44.18 -69.50 -22.14
CA ASN A 202 -43.01 -68.65 -21.94
C ASN A 202 -43.04 -67.96 -20.57
N ALA A 203 -41.97 -68.15 -19.79
CA ALA A 203 -41.86 -67.68 -18.41
C ALA A 203 -41.70 -66.14 -18.28
N ALA A 204 -41.59 -65.41 -19.39
CA ALA A 204 -41.33 -63.97 -19.43
C ALA A 204 -42.40 -63.13 -20.16
N GLY A 205 -43.54 -63.71 -20.55
CA GLY A 205 -44.68 -62.93 -21.06
C GLY A 205 -44.56 -62.35 -22.48
N LEU A 206 -43.53 -62.73 -23.25
CA LEU A 206 -43.42 -62.41 -24.68
C LEU A 206 -43.77 -63.63 -25.54
N THR A 207 -44.61 -63.40 -26.55
CA THR A 207 -45.06 -64.41 -27.51
C THR A 207 -44.60 -64.00 -28.91
N LEU A 208 -43.83 -64.87 -29.58
CA LEU A 208 -43.52 -64.72 -31.00
C LEU A 208 -44.61 -65.43 -31.79
N THR A 209 -45.44 -64.67 -32.51
CA THR A 209 -46.51 -65.21 -33.33
C THR A 209 -46.10 -65.12 -34.80
N PRO A 210 -45.80 -66.25 -35.46
CA PRO A 210 -45.67 -66.30 -36.91
C PRO A 210 -47.06 -66.22 -37.57
N THR A 211 -47.20 -65.33 -38.55
CA THR A 211 -48.45 -65.15 -39.29
C THR A 211 -48.16 -65.20 -40.79
N TYR A 212 -48.87 -66.07 -41.50
CA TYR A 212 -48.81 -66.12 -42.96
C TYR A 212 -49.48 -64.88 -43.55
N GLN A 213 -48.76 -64.15 -44.40
CA GLN A 213 -49.34 -63.05 -45.17
C GLN A 213 -49.57 -63.51 -46.60
N THR A 214 -50.70 -63.10 -47.17
CA THR A 214 -51.03 -63.35 -48.59
C THR A 214 -49.90 -62.86 -49.49
N GLY A 215 -49.39 -63.73 -50.36
CA GLY A 215 -48.26 -63.45 -51.25
C GLY A 215 -46.97 -64.21 -50.91
N GLY A 216 -47.00 -65.15 -49.97
CA GLY A 216 -45.85 -66.00 -49.62
C GLY A 216 -44.88 -65.37 -48.63
N GLY A 217 -45.23 -64.23 -48.01
CA GLY A 217 -44.44 -63.60 -46.95
C GLY A 217 -44.77 -64.18 -45.58
N GLU A 218 -43.75 -64.51 -44.80
CA GLU A 218 -43.89 -64.85 -43.38
C GLU A 218 -43.62 -63.60 -42.52
N LYS A 219 -44.58 -63.23 -41.65
CA LYS A 219 -44.37 -62.17 -40.66
C LYS A 219 -44.17 -62.82 -39.29
N PHE A 220 -43.09 -62.46 -38.61
CA PHE A 220 -42.86 -62.83 -37.22
C PHE A 220 -43.10 -61.61 -36.33
N GLU A 221 -44.15 -61.65 -35.52
CA GLU A 221 -44.53 -60.52 -34.65
C GLU A 221 -44.30 -60.88 -33.19
N ILE A 222 -43.48 -60.09 -32.49
CA ILE A 222 -43.26 -60.23 -31.05
C ILE A 222 -44.32 -59.38 -30.35
N THR A 223 -45.20 -60.03 -29.57
CA THR A 223 -46.27 -59.37 -28.82
C THR A 223 -46.15 -59.68 -27.32
N GLY A 224 -46.52 -58.71 -26.48
CA GLY A 224 -46.49 -58.82 -25.01
C GLY A 224 -46.25 -57.47 -24.33
N ASN A 225 -46.75 -57.30 -23.11
CA ASN A 225 -46.77 -56.00 -22.41
C ASN A 225 -45.49 -55.69 -21.61
N SER A 226 -44.52 -56.61 -21.54
CA SER A 226 -43.30 -56.41 -20.75
C SER A 226 -42.13 -57.16 -21.38
N TYR A 227 -41.19 -56.41 -21.95
CA TYR A 227 -39.83 -56.90 -22.16
C TYR A 227 -39.13 -56.74 -20.80
N THR A 228 -38.52 -57.77 -20.19
CA THR A 228 -37.87 -57.64 -18.86
C THR A 228 -36.38 -57.32 -18.94
N GLY A 229 -35.91 -56.79 -20.07
CA GLY A 229 -34.54 -56.27 -20.16
C GLY A 229 -34.37 -55.03 -19.28
N ASN A 230 -33.16 -54.77 -18.78
CA ASN A 230 -32.82 -53.61 -17.92
C ASN A 230 -33.34 -52.25 -18.45
N ALA A 231 -33.60 -52.13 -19.76
CA ALA A 231 -34.21 -50.96 -20.38
C ALA A 231 -35.70 -50.75 -20.04
N ALA A 232 -36.46 -51.81 -19.75
CA ALA A 232 -37.90 -51.74 -19.50
C ALA A 232 -38.27 -51.48 -18.04
N THR A 233 -37.41 -51.91 -17.11
CA THR A 233 -37.59 -51.73 -15.67
C THR A 233 -36.97 -50.43 -15.15
N ALA A 234 -36.35 -49.62 -16.01
CA ALA A 234 -35.80 -48.32 -15.66
C ALA A 234 -36.90 -47.24 -15.50
N THR A 235 -37.92 -47.51 -14.68
CA THR A 235 -38.94 -46.52 -14.32
C THR A 235 -38.37 -45.35 -13.52
N ALA A 236 -37.21 -45.55 -12.87
CA ALA A 236 -36.48 -44.52 -12.13
C ALA A 236 -36.09 -43.29 -12.99
N LEU A 237 -35.91 -43.44 -14.32
CA LEU A 237 -35.63 -42.34 -15.25
C LEU A 237 -36.86 -41.91 -16.07
N ALA A 238 -38.00 -42.60 -15.92
CA ALA A 238 -39.24 -42.24 -16.60
C ALA A 238 -39.94 -41.04 -15.95
N ALA A 239 -39.58 -40.70 -14.70
CA ALA A 239 -40.03 -39.50 -14.01
C ALA A 239 -38.91 -38.45 -13.95
N MET A 240 -39.28 -37.16 -14.00
CA MET A 240 -38.32 -36.08 -13.82
C MET A 240 -37.73 -36.17 -12.39
N PRO A 241 -36.39 -36.25 -12.24
CA PRO A 241 -35.76 -36.25 -10.92
C PRO A 241 -36.21 -35.03 -10.12
N ALA A 242 -36.46 -35.21 -8.82
CA ALA A 242 -36.72 -34.09 -7.94
C ALA A 242 -35.56 -33.08 -8.02
N GLN A 243 -35.90 -31.81 -8.26
CA GLN A 243 -34.92 -30.75 -8.40
C GLN A 243 -34.20 -30.51 -7.07
N CYS A 244 -32.90 -30.19 -7.13
CA CYS A 244 -32.18 -29.75 -5.96
C CYS A 244 -32.78 -28.45 -5.42
N THR A 245 -32.82 -28.31 -4.10
CA THR A 245 -33.29 -27.08 -3.45
C THR A 245 -32.32 -25.93 -3.71
N THR A 246 -32.75 -24.70 -3.41
CA THR A 246 -31.94 -23.49 -3.58
C THR A 246 -30.54 -23.66 -2.97
N ASN A 247 -29.50 -23.31 -3.74
CA ASN A 247 -28.07 -23.38 -3.40
C ASN A 247 -27.45 -24.79 -3.32
N GLN A 248 -28.09 -25.82 -3.92
CA GLN A 248 -27.50 -27.14 -4.08
C GLN A 248 -27.31 -27.48 -5.57
N PHE A 249 -26.24 -28.19 -5.90
CA PHE A 249 -26.01 -28.74 -7.25
C PHE A 249 -26.23 -30.25 -7.26
N ALA A 250 -26.70 -30.74 -8.39
CA ALA A 250 -26.74 -32.18 -8.65
C ALA A 250 -25.30 -32.67 -8.88
N THR A 251 -24.81 -33.53 -7.98
CA THR A 251 -23.49 -34.19 -8.10
C THR A 251 -23.59 -35.56 -8.76
N GLY A 252 -24.81 -36.07 -8.99
CA GLY A 252 -25.09 -37.33 -9.67
C GLY A 252 -26.58 -37.68 -9.62
N ILE A 253 -26.93 -38.88 -10.10
CA ILE A 253 -28.27 -39.46 -10.00
C ILE A 253 -28.18 -40.75 -9.17
N ALA A 254 -28.98 -40.86 -8.12
CA ALA A 254 -29.08 -42.05 -7.28
C ALA A 254 -29.77 -43.21 -8.01
N THR A 255 -29.63 -44.42 -7.48
CA THR A 255 -30.23 -45.65 -8.05
C THR A 255 -31.77 -45.63 -8.11
N ASN A 256 -32.41 -44.74 -7.36
CA ASN A 256 -33.86 -44.50 -7.41
C ASN A 256 -34.28 -43.39 -8.40
N GLY A 257 -33.34 -42.79 -9.15
CA GLY A 257 -33.61 -41.71 -10.10
C GLY A 257 -33.61 -40.31 -9.51
N ALA A 258 -33.42 -40.14 -8.19
CA ALA A 258 -33.32 -38.81 -7.57
C ALA A 258 -31.96 -38.16 -7.83
N ALA A 259 -31.91 -36.83 -7.91
CA ALA A 259 -30.65 -36.10 -7.96
C ALA A 259 -29.94 -36.17 -6.60
N ASN A 260 -28.64 -36.47 -6.60
CA ASN A 260 -27.78 -36.31 -5.43
C ASN A 260 -27.46 -34.83 -5.29
N CYS A 261 -28.09 -34.17 -4.33
CA CYS A 261 -27.92 -32.73 -4.14
C CYS A 261 -26.89 -32.44 -3.05
N LEU A 262 -25.87 -31.66 -3.39
CA LEU A 262 -24.85 -31.22 -2.45
C LEU A 262 -24.59 -29.73 -2.66
N GLN A 263 -24.36 -29.00 -1.58
CA GLN A 263 -23.86 -27.63 -1.69
C GLN A 263 -22.43 -27.67 -2.26
N PRO A 264 -22.11 -26.94 -3.33
CA PRO A 264 -20.74 -26.86 -3.84
C PRO A 264 -19.78 -26.36 -2.77
N GLY A 265 -18.67 -27.07 -2.58
CA GLY A 265 -17.51 -26.50 -1.90
C GLY A 265 -16.91 -25.38 -2.74
N PHE A 266 -16.20 -24.44 -2.10
CA PHE A 266 -15.56 -23.34 -2.81
C PHE A 266 -14.52 -23.83 -3.84
N ALA A 267 -13.88 -24.99 -3.57
CA ALA A 267 -12.96 -25.65 -4.48
C ALA A 267 -13.62 -26.14 -5.80
N ASN A 268 -14.95 -26.25 -5.83
CA ASN A 268 -15.72 -26.67 -7.00
C ASN A 268 -16.09 -25.49 -7.93
N LEU A 269 -15.82 -24.25 -7.52
CA LEU A 269 -16.05 -23.05 -8.32
C LEU A 269 -14.73 -22.65 -8.99
N SER A 270 -14.59 -22.92 -10.29
CA SER A 270 -13.45 -22.44 -11.06
C SER A 270 -13.61 -20.93 -11.33
N GLY A 271 -13.09 -20.11 -10.43
CA GLY A 271 -13.07 -18.65 -10.56
C GLY A 271 -12.51 -17.98 -9.31
N GLN A 272 -11.86 -16.84 -9.47
CA GLN A 272 -11.62 -15.95 -8.32
C GLN A 272 -12.96 -15.30 -7.97
N ALA A 273 -13.35 -15.33 -6.69
CA ALA A 273 -14.52 -14.59 -6.25
C ALA A 273 -14.32 -13.11 -6.58
N THR A 274 -15.19 -12.58 -7.42
CA THR A 274 -15.26 -11.14 -7.67
C THR A 274 -15.77 -10.44 -6.41
N ALA A 275 -15.45 -9.15 -6.25
CA ALA A 275 -15.84 -8.37 -5.08
C ALA A 275 -17.36 -8.42 -4.77
N ALA A 276 -18.20 -8.68 -5.79
CA ALA A 276 -19.65 -8.81 -5.64
C ALA A 276 -20.10 -10.16 -5.03
N GLN A 277 -19.24 -11.18 -5.02
CA GLN A 277 -19.53 -12.53 -4.52
C GLN A 277 -19.07 -12.74 -3.07
N LEU A 278 -18.32 -11.80 -2.51
CA LEU A 278 -17.99 -11.79 -1.10
C LEU A 278 -19.17 -11.21 -0.32
N PRO A 279 -19.55 -11.80 0.84
CA PRO A 279 -20.51 -11.15 1.75
C PRO A 279 -20.05 -9.71 2.00
N ALA A 280 -20.97 -8.75 1.97
CA ALA A 280 -20.66 -7.33 2.16
C ALA A 280 -19.81 -7.06 3.42
N THR A 281 -19.89 -7.95 4.41
CA THR A 281 -19.11 -7.94 5.65
C THR A 281 -17.62 -8.21 5.48
N ILE A 282 -17.17 -8.94 4.45
CA ILE A 282 -15.74 -9.18 4.19
C ILE A 282 -15.11 -8.03 3.37
N ASN A 283 -15.93 -7.22 2.68
CA ASN A 283 -15.47 -6.11 1.85
C ASN A 283 -15.30 -4.77 2.60
N ALA A 284 -15.58 -4.72 3.91
CA ALA A 284 -15.29 -3.56 4.75
C ALA A 284 -14.04 -3.75 5.65
N SER A 285 -13.43 -4.94 5.61
CA SER A 285 -12.28 -5.31 6.46
C SER A 285 -11.14 -5.89 5.63
N ALA A 286 -10.85 -5.29 4.47
CA ALA A 286 -9.67 -5.62 3.70
C ALA A 286 -8.40 -5.28 4.51
N ILE A 287 -7.90 -6.33 5.18
CA ILE A 287 -6.51 -6.69 5.46
C ILE A 287 -5.64 -5.66 6.17
N TYR A 288 -5.33 -5.97 7.42
CA TYR A 288 -4.19 -5.54 8.21
C TYR A 288 -4.15 -6.55 9.37
N ASP A 289 -3.32 -7.57 9.48
CA ASP A 289 -1.88 -7.69 9.33
C ASP A 289 -1.54 -9.20 9.30
N LYS A 290 -0.34 -9.56 8.83
CA LYS A 290 0.52 -10.59 9.46
C LYS A 290 1.96 -10.59 8.90
N GLY A 291 2.37 -9.48 8.26
CA GLY A 291 3.72 -9.31 7.73
C GLY A 291 4.24 -7.87 7.66
N GLY A 292 3.53 -6.88 8.22
CA GLY A 292 3.90 -5.46 8.17
C GLY A 292 2.88 -4.54 8.86
N GLN A 293 2.63 -4.77 10.15
CA GLN A 293 1.49 -4.29 10.97
C GLN A 293 1.19 -2.77 10.89
N VAL A 294 0.39 -2.40 9.90
CA VAL A 294 -0.40 -1.16 9.87
C VAL A 294 -1.81 -1.51 10.34
N TYR A 295 -2.47 -0.67 11.13
CA TYR A 295 -3.79 -0.87 11.73
C TYR A 295 -4.67 0.32 11.41
N ASN A 296 -5.68 0.13 10.55
CA ASN A 296 -6.56 1.22 10.15
C ASN A 296 -7.61 1.52 11.22
N ALA A 297 -7.60 2.73 11.79
CA ALA A 297 -8.53 3.14 12.84
C ALA A 297 -10.02 2.89 12.50
N LYS A 298 -10.43 3.08 11.23
CA LYS A 298 -11.83 2.84 10.81
C LYS A 298 -12.21 1.36 10.81
N ALA A 299 -11.25 0.46 10.62
CA ALA A 299 -11.49 -0.98 10.73
C ALA A 299 -11.76 -1.42 12.19
N TYR A 300 -11.34 -0.60 13.17
CA TYR A 300 -11.55 -0.83 14.61
C TYR A 300 -12.72 -0.03 15.18
N GLY A 301 -13.63 0.43 14.32
CA GLY A 301 -14.91 1.02 14.72
C GLY A 301 -14.93 2.56 14.75
N ALA A 302 -13.76 3.22 14.67
CA ALA A 302 -13.70 4.67 14.60
C ALA A 302 -14.40 5.18 13.33
N LYS A 303 -15.12 6.29 13.42
CA LYS A 303 -15.93 6.84 12.33
C LYS A 303 -15.21 7.96 11.61
N GLY A 304 -14.55 8.87 12.34
CA GLY A 304 -13.92 10.04 11.73
C GLY A 304 -14.94 10.94 11.02
N ASN A 305 -16.19 10.99 11.51
CA ASN A 305 -17.32 11.68 10.90
C ASN A 305 -17.66 13.00 11.60
N GLY A 306 -16.70 13.57 12.34
CA GLY A 306 -16.83 14.87 12.97
C GLY A 306 -17.06 15.98 11.96
N VAL A 307 -17.87 16.96 12.36
CA VAL A 307 -18.24 18.12 11.56
C VAL A 307 -18.00 19.36 12.39
N LEU A 308 -17.32 20.35 11.81
CA LEU A 308 -17.16 21.68 12.38
C LEU A 308 -18.13 22.63 11.66
N ILE A 309 -18.95 23.33 12.42
CA ILE A 309 -19.88 24.36 11.95
C ILE A 309 -19.53 25.69 12.60
N TYR A 310 -19.66 26.75 11.83
CA TYR A 310 -19.47 28.12 12.29
C TYR A 310 -20.77 28.90 12.18
N ASN A 311 -20.86 30.01 12.92
CA ASN A 311 -22.03 30.89 12.92
C ASN A 311 -23.31 30.28 13.50
N CYS A 312 -23.17 29.48 14.55
CA CYS A 312 -24.31 29.02 15.34
C CYS A 312 -24.71 30.04 16.41
N SER A 313 -25.93 29.93 16.92
CA SER A 313 -26.45 30.76 18.01
C SER A 313 -27.31 29.95 18.96
N THR A 314 -27.36 30.39 20.22
CA THR A 314 -28.21 29.83 21.27
C THR A 314 -28.61 30.91 22.27
N THR A 315 -29.61 30.60 23.09
CA THR A 315 -30.02 31.42 24.24
C THR A 315 -29.73 30.67 25.54
N THR A 316 -29.46 31.43 26.60
CA THR A 316 -29.20 30.88 27.94
C THR A 316 -30.36 29.98 28.36
N ALA A 317 -30.04 28.84 28.97
CA ALA A 317 -31.01 27.86 29.46
C ALA A 317 -31.90 27.23 28.37
N SER A 318 -31.52 27.34 27.09
CA SER A 318 -32.19 26.66 25.97
C SER A 318 -31.39 25.44 25.51
N PRO A 319 -32.05 24.31 25.20
CA PRO A 319 -31.43 23.18 24.51
C PRO A 319 -31.45 23.35 22.99
N ASN A 320 -32.16 24.36 22.47
CA ASN A 320 -32.35 24.56 21.03
C ASN A 320 -31.20 25.37 20.45
N ILE A 321 -30.53 24.81 19.45
CA ILE A 321 -29.43 25.45 18.73
C ILE A 321 -29.87 25.76 17.31
N THR A 322 -29.49 26.95 16.83
CA THR A 322 -29.65 27.36 15.42
C THR A 322 -28.29 27.52 14.77
N CYS A 323 -28.08 26.91 13.61
CA CYS A 323 -26.85 27.00 12.82
C CYS A 323 -27.21 27.23 11.35
N SER A 324 -27.04 28.48 10.88
CA SER A 324 -27.46 28.88 9.52
C SER A 324 -26.74 28.17 8.38
N THR A 325 -25.53 27.65 8.62
CA THR A 325 -24.71 26.95 7.62
C THR A 325 -24.63 25.43 7.84
N ALA A 326 -25.35 24.91 8.84
CA ALA A 326 -25.37 23.48 9.11
C ALA A 326 -26.17 22.70 8.07
N ALA A 327 -25.88 21.41 8.00
CA ALA A 327 -26.65 20.43 7.25
C ALA A 327 -26.95 19.22 8.13
N PHE A 328 -27.61 19.47 9.27
CA PHE A 328 -27.97 18.42 10.21
C PHE A 328 -28.91 17.39 9.56
N ALA A 329 -28.70 16.11 9.86
CA ALA A 329 -29.52 15.01 9.39
C ALA A 329 -30.06 14.20 10.58
N ALA A 330 -31.16 13.46 10.39
CA ALA A 330 -31.74 12.63 11.45
C ALA A 330 -30.72 11.65 12.08
N ALA A 331 -29.73 11.20 11.29
CA ALA A 331 -28.63 10.33 11.75
C ALA A 331 -27.62 11.03 12.68
N ASP A 332 -27.74 12.34 12.91
CA ASP A 332 -26.91 13.09 13.84
C ASP A 332 -27.41 13.00 15.29
N ALA A 333 -28.65 12.54 15.51
CA ALA A 333 -29.15 12.27 16.86
C ALA A 333 -28.25 11.23 17.57
N GLY A 334 -27.92 11.51 18.82
CA GLY A 334 -27.01 10.71 19.65
C GLY A 334 -25.51 11.04 19.49
N LYS A 335 -25.12 11.88 18.52
CA LYS A 335 -23.72 12.30 18.38
C LYS A 335 -23.29 13.24 19.51
N ALA A 336 -22.01 13.19 19.87
CA ALA A 336 -21.38 14.15 20.77
C ALA A 336 -21.42 15.54 20.13
N PHE A 337 -21.60 16.57 20.96
CA PHE A 337 -21.80 17.95 20.54
C PHE A 337 -21.08 18.89 21.52
N GLN A 338 -20.30 19.81 20.98
CA GLN A 338 -19.66 20.88 21.74
C GLN A 338 -19.94 22.22 21.07
N MET A 339 -20.21 23.24 21.89
CA MET A 339 -20.42 24.60 21.45
C MET A 339 -19.61 25.59 22.30
N GLN A 340 -18.83 26.44 21.64
CA GLN A 340 -17.98 27.47 22.25
C GLN A 340 -18.20 28.84 21.64
N ASP A 341 -18.10 29.86 22.49
CA ASP A 341 -18.08 31.25 22.04
C ASP A 341 -16.71 31.63 21.47
N ASN A 342 -16.63 32.82 20.88
CA ASN A 342 -15.39 33.32 20.30
C ASN A 342 -14.31 33.65 21.34
N ASN A 343 -14.64 33.66 22.63
CA ASN A 343 -13.69 33.85 23.73
C ASN A 343 -13.18 32.51 24.30
N GLY A 344 -13.70 31.39 23.80
CA GLY A 344 -13.39 30.04 24.28
C GLY A 344 -14.14 29.61 25.53
N THR A 345 -15.19 30.35 25.93
CA THR A 345 -16.10 29.86 26.97
C THR A 345 -16.86 28.66 26.40
N ASN A 346 -16.76 27.51 27.07
CA ASN A 346 -17.55 26.35 26.72
C ASN A 346 -19.00 26.56 27.18
N LEU A 347 -19.93 26.69 26.23
CA LEU A 347 -21.34 26.94 26.52
C LEU A 347 -22.09 25.65 26.84
N VAL A 348 -21.76 24.57 26.13
CA VAL A 348 -22.33 23.23 26.37
C VAL A 348 -21.46 22.17 25.70
N THR A 349 -21.19 21.09 26.44
CA THR A 349 -20.72 19.80 25.88
C THR A 349 -21.76 18.74 26.25
N THR A 350 -22.40 18.12 25.26
CA THR A 350 -23.52 17.19 25.47
C THR A 350 -23.72 16.30 24.22
N THR A 351 -24.89 15.70 24.05
CA THR A 351 -25.28 14.97 22.84
C THR A 351 -26.46 15.64 22.15
N ILE A 352 -26.55 15.48 20.83
CA ILE A 352 -27.75 15.87 20.05
C ILE A 352 -28.89 14.92 20.45
N LEU A 353 -29.96 15.45 21.04
CA LEU A 353 -31.14 14.67 21.41
C LEU A 353 -32.01 14.40 20.18
N SER A 354 -32.26 15.44 19.37
CA SER A 354 -33.01 15.33 18.12
C SER A 354 -32.61 16.41 17.12
N VAL A 355 -32.84 16.14 15.84
CA VAL A 355 -32.69 17.10 14.75
C VAL A 355 -34.07 17.56 14.32
N THR A 356 -34.34 18.86 14.42
CA THR A 356 -35.63 19.43 14.04
C THR A 356 -35.71 19.68 12.53
N ASP A 357 -34.63 20.25 11.97
CA ASP A 357 -34.41 20.42 10.54
C ASP A 357 -32.90 20.56 10.25
N ALA A 358 -32.53 20.83 9.00
CA ALA A 358 -31.12 20.92 8.57
C ALA A 358 -30.28 21.98 9.31
N THR A 359 -30.93 22.97 9.94
CA THR A 359 -30.30 24.10 10.62
C THR A 359 -30.59 24.18 12.12
N HIS A 360 -31.41 23.27 12.65
CA HIS A 360 -31.83 23.28 14.05
C HIS A 360 -31.70 21.91 14.72
N VAL A 361 -31.13 21.90 15.93
CA VAL A 361 -31.05 20.71 16.78
C VAL A 361 -31.50 21.02 18.20
N VAL A 362 -32.01 20.00 18.88
CA VAL A 362 -32.29 20.01 20.31
C VAL A 362 -31.21 19.18 20.99
N LEU A 363 -30.55 19.75 21.99
CA LEU A 363 -29.50 19.10 22.76
C LEU A 363 -30.05 18.43 24.02
N ALA A 364 -29.29 17.48 24.58
CA ALA A 364 -29.64 16.83 25.84
C ALA A 364 -29.37 17.71 27.08
N ALA A 365 -28.63 18.81 26.93
CA ALA A 365 -28.38 19.80 27.98
C ALA A 365 -28.58 21.22 27.45
N ASN A 366 -28.96 22.13 28.35
CA ASN A 366 -29.16 23.54 28.02
C ASN A 366 -27.82 24.28 27.93
N ALA A 367 -27.74 25.29 27.05
CA ALA A 367 -26.60 26.19 27.00
C ALA A 367 -26.50 27.05 28.28
N THR A 368 -25.29 27.31 28.76
CA THR A 368 -25.04 28.10 29.98
C THR A 368 -25.12 29.61 29.78
N SER A 369 -25.02 30.10 28.55
CA SER A 369 -25.14 31.53 28.21
C SER A 369 -25.74 31.75 26.81
N THR A 370 -26.11 32.99 26.52
CA THR A 370 -26.62 33.43 25.20
C THR A 370 -25.44 33.92 24.39
N SER A 371 -25.29 33.43 23.17
CA SER A 371 -24.22 33.89 22.28
C SER A 371 -24.56 33.62 20.81
N SER A 372 -23.89 34.36 19.93
CA SER A 372 -24.02 34.28 18.48
C SER A 372 -22.63 34.18 17.84
N ALA A 373 -22.57 33.74 16.58
CA ALA A 373 -21.31 33.48 15.88
C ALA A 373 -20.44 32.40 16.58
N MET A 374 -21.09 31.37 17.11
CA MET A 374 -20.46 30.28 17.88
C MET A 374 -19.77 29.25 16.98
N ASN A 375 -18.74 28.60 17.54
CA ASN A 375 -18.11 27.41 16.97
C ASN A 375 -18.82 26.17 17.51
N VAL A 376 -19.30 25.32 16.62
CA VAL A 376 -19.95 24.05 16.96
C VAL A 376 -19.17 22.92 16.35
N VAL A 377 -18.96 21.87 17.13
CA VAL A 377 -18.40 20.61 16.64
C VAL A 377 -19.31 19.48 17.08
N TYR A 378 -19.56 18.53 16.19
CA TYR A 378 -20.32 17.33 16.53
C TYR A 378 -19.87 16.11 15.74
N GLY A 379 -20.07 14.92 16.27
CA GLY A 379 -19.64 13.68 15.64
C GLY A 379 -19.84 12.44 16.51
N THR A 380 -19.56 11.27 15.96
CA THR A 380 -19.51 10.04 16.76
C THR A 380 -18.27 10.07 17.66
N ASP A 381 -18.44 9.77 18.94
CA ASP A 381 -17.32 9.65 19.88
C ASP A 381 -16.48 8.41 19.54
N ASP A 382 -15.25 8.66 19.11
CA ASP A 382 -14.28 7.68 18.64
C ASP A 382 -13.28 7.27 19.76
N THR A 383 -13.38 7.85 20.97
CA THR A 383 -12.43 7.58 22.06
C THR A 383 -12.30 6.08 22.37
N ALA A 384 -13.42 5.38 22.54
CA ALA A 384 -13.39 3.96 22.91
C ALA A 384 -12.79 3.07 21.80
N ALA A 385 -13.09 3.36 20.54
CA ALA A 385 -12.56 2.62 19.39
C ALA A 385 -11.04 2.79 19.27
N ILE A 386 -10.54 4.02 19.39
CA ILE A 386 -9.11 4.32 19.26
C ILE A 386 -8.33 3.78 20.45
N ARG A 387 -8.82 3.92 21.70
CA ARG A 387 -8.17 3.31 22.88
C ARG A 387 -8.06 1.79 22.79
N SER A 388 -9.14 1.14 22.35
CA SER A 388 -9.16 -0.31 22.13
C SER A 388 -8.10 -0.70 21.09
N LEU A 389 -7.99 0.07 20.00
CA LEU A 389 -6.95 -0.13 19.00
C LEU A 389 -5.54 0.05 19.58
N ILE A 390 -5.26 1.11 20.33
CA ILE A 390 -3.95 1.32 20.99
C ILE A 390 -3.58 0.10 21.85
N THR A 391 -4.52 -0.40 22.65
CA THR A 391 -4.32 -1.58 23.49
C THR A 391 -3.97 -2.82 22.65
N ILE A 392 -4.67 -3.02 21.53
CA ILE A 392 -4.42 -4.14 20.60
C ILE A 392 -3.02 -4.04 19.99
N VAL A 393 -2.62 -2.86 19.50
CA VAL A 393 -1.29 -2.65 18.89
C VAL A 393 -0.17 -2.91 19.89
N ILE A 394 -0.29 -2.37 21.11
CA ILE A 394 0.70 -2.63 22.16
C ILE A 394 0.74 -4.12 22.56
N ALA A 395 -0.42 -4.79 22.65
CA ALA A 395 -0.48 -6.22 22.92
C ALA A 395 0.16 -7.07 21.81
N ALA A 396 0.10 -6.62 20.56
CA ALA A 396 0.72 -7.25 19.39
C ALA A 396 2.25 -7.06 19.32
N GLY A 397 2.84 -6.27 20.23
CA GLY A 397 4.28 -5.97 20.26
C GLY A 397 4.65 -4.61 19.67
N GLY A 398 3.66 -3.79 19.30
CA GLY A 398 3.83 -2.53 18.59
C GLY A 398 3.17 -2.57 17.21
N GLY A 399 3.40 -1.53 16.42
CA GLY A 399 2.87 -1.39 15.07
C GLY A 399 2.43 0.04 14.76
N LYS A 400 1.87 0.22 13.57
CA LYS A 400 1.41 1.51 13.08
C LYS A 400 -0.10 1.62 13.10
N ILE A 401 -0.67 2.61 13.76
CA ILE A 401 -2.06 3.02 13.67
C ILE A 401 -2.20 4.05 12.54
N PHE A 402 -2.82 3.63 11.43
CA PHE A 402 -3.19 4.54 10.36
C PHE A 402 -4.53 5.21 10.68
N VAL A 403 -4.56 6.54 10.58
CA VAL A 403 -5.73 7.39 10.81
C VAL A 403 -6.17 7.98 9.47
N PRO A 404 -7.15 7.35 8.77
CA PRO A 404 -7.64 7.85 7.49
C PRO A 404 -8.18 9.29 7.56
N PRO A 405 -8.44 9.94 6.41
CA PRO A 405 -9.05 11.26 6.40
C PRO A 405 -10.38 11.29 7.16
N GLY A 406 -10.54 12.29 8.02
CA GLY A 406 -11.72 12.47 8.87
C GLY A 406 -11.40 13.21 10.17
N ILE A 407 -12.45 13.71 10.82
CA ILE A 407 -12.38 14.32 12.14
C ILE A 407 -12.90 13.31 13.16
N TYR A 408 -12.02 12.85 14.03
CA TYR A 408 -12.29 11.84 15.05
C TYR A 408 -12.57 12.54 16.37
N ILE A 409 -13.82 12.47 16.83
CA ILE A 409 -14.23 13.14 18.06
C ILE A 409 -13.76 12.32 19.25
N LEU A 410 -13.05 12.96 20.17
CA LEU A 410 -12.62 12.35 21.42
C LEU A 410 -13.40 12.99 22.57
N ASN A 411 -14.48 12.33 23.00
CA ASN A 411 -15.37 12.83 24.06
C ASN A 411 -15.54 11.84 25.23
N GLY A 412 -14.81 10.73 25.22
CA GLY A 412 -14.88 9.74 26.29
C GLY A 412 -14.30 10.24 27.62
N THR A 413 -14.58 9.51 28.70
CA THR A 413 -13.98 9.74 30.02
C THR A 413 -12.46 9.63 29.94
N PRO A 414 -11.67 10.57 30.49
CA PRO A 414 -10.21 10.43 30.57
C PRO A 414 -9.77 9.14 31.29
N SER A 415 -8.58 8.65 30.98
CA SER A 415 -7.95 7.51 31.64
C SER A 415 -7.53 7.86 33.07
N THR A 416 -6.92 6.91 33.79
CA THR A 416 -6.39 7.14 35.14
C THR A 416 -5.29 8.21 35.20
N PHE A 417 -4.58 8.42 34.08
CA PHE A 417 -3.59 9.51 33.93
C PHE A 417 -4.20 10.76 33.29
N ASN A 418 -5.54 10.85 33.29
CA ASN A 418 -6.27 11.97 32.75
C ASN A 418 -5.97 12.20 31.25
N ALA A 419 -5.82 11.12 30.48
CA ALA A 419 -5.59 11.19 29.05
C ALA A 419 -6.81 10.71 28.24
N LEU A 420 -7.10 11.29 27.07
CA LEU A 420 -8.15 10.75 26.19
C LEU A 420 -7.67 9.53 25.40
N LEU A 421 -6.40 9.52 25.00
CA LEU A 421 -5.73 8.42 24.32
C LEU A 421 -4.47 8.11 25.13
N ASP A 422 -4.57 7.12 26.00
CA ASP A 422 -3.48 6.59 26.81
C ASP A 422 -2.74 5.49 26.04
N ILE A 423 -1.42 5.63 25.93
CA ILE A 423 -0.52 4.58 25.47
C ILE A 423 -0.04 3.82 26.72
N PRO A 424 -0.45 2.56 26.92
CA PRO A 424 -0.14 1.82 28.14
C PRO A 424 1.36 1.73 28.42
N GLY A 425 1.73 1.91 29.70
CA GLY A 425 3.10 1.78 30.18
C GLY A 425 3.67 0.37 29.96
N VAL A 426 4.91 0.29 29.48
CA VAL A 426 5.67 -0.96 29.29
C VAL A 426 6.87 -0.97 30.23
N ALA A 427 7.06 -2.07 30.95
CA ALA A 427 8.14 -2.20 31.91
C ALA A 427 9.53 -2.02 31.27
N LEU A 428 10.46 -1.39 32.00
CA LEU A 428 11.83 -1.13 31.52
C LEU A 428 12.62 -2.39 31.13
N ASN A 429 12.25 -3.55 31.69
CA ASN A 429 12.87 -4.84 31.39
C ASN A 429 12.13 -5.64 30.30
N ALA A 430 11.00 -5.14 29.79
CA ALA A 430 10.29 -5.77 28.69
C ALA A 430 10.89 -5.34 27.33
N PRO A 431 10.68 -6.12 26.25
CA PRO A 431 11.07 -5.71 24.91
C PRO A 431 10.47 -4.36 24.54
N TYR A 432 11.29 -3.50 23.91
CA TYR A 432 10.85 -2.21 23.37
C TYR A 432 9.68 -2.38 22.40
N LYS A 433 8.65 -1.57 22.58
CA LYS A 433 7.50 -1.53 21.67
C LYS A 433 7.48 -0.20 20.95
N THR A 434 7.35 -0.22 19.63
CA THR A 434 7.12 1.00 18.85
C THR A 434 5.64 1.10 18.51
N ILE A 435 5.01 2.22 18.86
CA ILE A 435 3.67 2.55 18.38
C ILE A 435 3.77 3.82 17.53
N GLN A 436 3.30 3.73 16.29
CA GLN A 436 3.30 4.84 15.35
C GLN A 436 1.87 5.26 15.06
N PHE A 437 1.53 6.53 15.22
CA PHE A 437 0.29 7.10 14.72
C PHE A 437 0.60 7.85 13.42
N GLU A 438 -0.05 7.48 12.32
CA GLU A 438 0.16 8.12 11.01
C GLU A 438 -1.18 8.60 10.45
N GLY A 439 -1.30 9.91 10.23
CA GLY A 439 -2.42 10.50 9.51
C GLY A 439 -2.27 10.39 8.00
N ALA A 440 -3.38 10.49 7.28
CA ALA A 440 -3.43 10.26 5.83
C ALA A 440 -2.67 11.29 4.96
N ALA A 441 -2.43 12.50 5.48
CA ALA A 441 -1.75 13.56 4.75
C ALA A 441 -1.11 14.55 5.74
N ILE A 442 0.00 15.16 5.32
CA ILE A 442 0.62 16.24 6.09
C ILE A 442 -0.44 17.35 6.30
N PRO A 443 -0.75 17.72 7.55
CA PRO A 443 -1.61 18.86 7.81
C PRO A 443 -0.93 20.10 7.25
N LEU A 444 -1.51 20.66 6.19
CA LEU A 444 -1.10 21.96 5.68
C LEU A 444 -1.29 22.98 6.80
N GLN A 445 -0.31 23.87 6.96
CA GLN A 445 -0.47 25.03 7.83
C GLN A 445 -1.72 25.77 7.37
N VAL A 446 -2.78 25.66 8.17
CA VAL A 446 -4.06 26.24 7.82
C VAL A 446 -3.92 27.74 8.11
N GLY A 447 -3.62 28.52 7.06
CA GLY A 447 -3.74 29.97 7.14
C GLY A 447 -5.10 30.33 7.74
N ALA A 448 -5.15 31.42 8.52
CA ALA A 448 -6.13 31.74 9.58
C ALA A 448 -7.66 31.71 9.26
N GLY A 449 -8.12 31.12 8.14
CA GLY A 449 -9.53 30.95 7.78
C GLY A 449 -9.87 29.80 6.82
N GLY A 450 -8.97 28.85 6.53
CA GLY A 450 -9.29 27.69 5.66
C GLY A 450 -9.82 26.48 6.44
N ALA A 451 -10.74 25.68 5.90
CA ALA A 451 -11.22 24.45 6.55
C ALA A 451 -10.81 23.17 5.80
N PRO A 452 -9.53 22.71 5.83
CA PRO A 452 -9.12 21.41 5.27
C PRO A 452 -9.00 20.30 6.33
N TYR A 453 -9.76 20.34 7.43
CA TYR A 453 -9.65 19.33 8.50
C TYR A 453 -9.98 17.91 8.02
N ALA A 454 -10.88 17.77 7.05
CA ALA A 454 -11.37 16.47 6.59
C ALA A 454 -10.42 15.75 5.62
N SER A 455 -9.43 16.43 5.03
CA SER A 455 -8.47 15.81 4.11
C SER A 455 -7.29 15.12 4.80
N THR A 456 -7.14 15.31 6.11
CA THR A 456 -6.14 14.62 6.95
C THR A 456 -6.82 13.81 8.06
N GLY A 457 -6.05 13.01 8.80
CA GLY A 457 -6.52 12.41 10.05
C GLY A 457 -6.45 13.45 11.17
N ALA A 458 -7.59 13.88 11.69
CA ALA A 458 -7.67 14.91 12.71
C ALA A 458 -8.32 14.38 14.01
N PHE A 459 -7.66 14.54 15.15
CA PHE A 459 -8.26 14.28 16.46
C PHE A 459 -8.83 15.56 17.04
N TYR A 460 -10.11 15.56 17.41
CA TYR A 460 -10.77 16.70 18.06
C TYR A 460 -11.12 16.34 19.51
N ALA A 461 -10.51 17.01 20.49
CA ALA A 461 -10.74 16.73 21.91
C ALA A 461 -11.91 17.54 22.49
N MET A 462 -13.09 16.95 22.65
CA MET A 462 -14.26 17.62 23.26
C MET A 462 -14.33 17.50 24.78
N SER A 463 -13.80 16.40 25.32
CA SER A 463 -14.01 15.97 26.70
C SER A 463 -13.43 16.98 27.72
N PRO A 464 -14.05 17.14 28.90
CA PRO A 464 -13.44 17.87 30.02
C PRO A 464 -12.27 17.05 30.59
N ILE A 465 -11.12 17.16 29.94
CA ILE A 465 -9.85 16.71 30.52
C ILE A 465 -9.59 17.61 31.73
N VAL A 466 -9.28 17.03 32.90
CA VAL A 466 -8.95 17.87 34.06
C VAL A 466 -7.61 18.57 33.84
N ALA A 467 -7.42 19.67 34.56
CA ALA A 467 -6.17 20.40 34.66
C ALA A 467 -4.93 19.49 34.62
N GLY A 468 -4.05 19.65 33.62
CA GLY A 468 -2.79 18.91 33.49
C GLY A 468 -2.88 17.51 32.87
N GLY A 469 -4.03 17.12 32.30
CA GLY A 469 -4.16 15.90 31.49
C GLY A 469 -3.63 16.04 30.08
N ALA A 470 -3.95 15.08 29.21
CA ALA A 470 -3.62 15.20 27.79
C ALA A 470 -4.59 14.56 26.79
N VAL A 471 -4.50 14.95 25.52
CA VAL A 471 -5.25 14.24 24.45
C VAL A 471 -4.56 12.92 24.14
N LEU A 472 -3.27 12.95 23.81
CA LEU A 472 -2.42 11.79 23.63
C LEU A 472 -1.35 11.78 24.72
N LEU A 473 -1.27 10.68 25.48
CA LEU A 473 -0.33 10.53 26.58
C LEU A 473 0.42 9.19 26.50
N ALA A 474 1.73 9.22 26.74
CA ALA A 474 2.48 8.02 27.08
C ALA A 474 2.40 7.77 28.59
N ASP A 475 1.78 6.68 29.02
CA ASP A 475 1.60 6.41 30.45
C ASP A 475 2.95 6.10 31.12
N PRO A 476 3.20 6.61 32.34
CA PRO A 476 4.37 6.20 33.11
C PRO A 476 4.27 4.74 33.54
N TYR A 477 5.40 4.04 33.57
CA TYR A 477 5.49 2.75 34.24
C TYR A 477 6.04 2.97 35.67
N SER A 478 5.18 2.82 36.68
CA SER A 478 5.56 2.99 38.11
C SER A 478 6.36 4.27 38.39
N SER A 479 5.82 5.44 38.03
CA SER A 479 6.47 6.77 38.15
C SER A 479 7.79 6.95 37.36
N SER A 480 8.13 6.04 36.45
CA SER A 480 9.33 6.09 35.59
C SER A 480 8.95 6.00 34.10
N TYR A 481 9.94 5.98 33.17
CA TYR A 481 9.66 5.81 31.73
C TYR A 481 8.99 4.48 31.43
N SER A 482 8.20 4.52 30.38
CA SER A 482 7.69 3.36 29.67
C SER A 482 8.68 2.97 28.57
N SER A 483 9.00 1.68 28.42
CA SER A 483 9.77 1.13 27.28
C SER A 483 8.99 1.13 25.97
N VAL A 484 8.41 2.29 25.63
CA VAL A 484 7.67 2.54 24.41
C VAL A 484 8.38 3.64 23.64
N ASN A 485 8.61 3.37 22.36
CA ASN A 485 8.96 4.36 21.36
C ASN A 485 7.65 4.86 20.71
N VAL A 486 7.37 6.16 20.84
CA VAL A 486 6.14 6.76 20.30
C VAL A 486 6.47 7.58 19.07
N VAL A 487 5.89 7.23 17.93
CA VAL A 487 6.01 7.98 16.68
C VAL A 487 4.67 8.61 16.34
N VAL A 488 4.62 9.90 16.03
CA VAL A 488 3.41 10.61 15.63
C VAL A 488 3.69 11.40 14.37
N GLU A 489 3.00 11.08 13.28
CA GLU A 489 3.28 11.61 11.95
C GLU A 489 2.01 12.07 11.25
N ASN A 490 2.10 13.21 10.55
CA ASN A 490 1.07 13.67 9.61
C ASN A 490 -0.33 13.80 10.24
N LEU A 491 -0.40 14.15 11.53
CA LEU A 491 -1.65 14.25 12.28
C LEU A 491 -1.96 15.70 12.67
N LEU A 492 -3.25 16.02 12.61
CA LEU A 492 -3.79 17.24 13.15
C LEU A 492 -4.48 16.96 14.49
N PHE A 493 -4.18 17.78 15.49
CA PHE A 493 -4.93 17.84 16.73
C PHE A 493 -5.67 19.17 16.80
N VAL A 494 -6.95 19.10 17.10
CA VAL A 494 -7.83 20.25 17.25
C VAL A 494 -8.40 20.25 18.66
N THR A 495 -8.33 21.40 19.32
CA THR A 495 -8.88 21.56 20.68
C THR A 495 -9.96 22.64 20.70
N PRO A 496 -10.79 22.68 21.75
CA PRO A 496 -11.35 23.90 22.30
C PRO A 496 -10.38 25.08 22.29
N ILE A 497 -10.92 26.29 22.24
CA ILE A 497 -10.16 27.49 22.60
C ILE A 497 -9.84 27.45 24.09
N ASN A 498 -8.62 27.88 24.48
CA ASN A 498 -8.14 27.88 25.87
C ASN A 498 -8.19 26.50 26.57
N PRO A 499 -7.59 25.44 25.99
CA PRO A 499 -7.53 24.14 26.67
C PRO A 499 -6.70 24.27 27.97
N ASN A 500 -7.06 23.49 28.99
CA ASN A 500 -6.35 23.40 30.28
C ASN A 500 -5.57 22.10 30.45
N TYR A 501 -5.14 21.54 29.33
CA TYR A 501 -4.46 20.26 29.23
C TYR A 501 -3.40 20.32 28.11
N SER A 502 -2.45 19.40 28.17
CA SER A 502 -1.46 19.20 27.10
C SER A 502 -2.12 18.46 25.92
N VAL A 503 -1.83 18.80 24.67
CA VAL A 503 -2.46 18.08 23.54
C VAL A 503 -1.71 16.79 23.29
N VAL A 504 -0.42 16.89 23.03
CA VAL A 504 0.47 15.72 22.91
C VAL A 504 1.49 15.78 24.04
N ARG A 505 1.42 14.82 24.96
CA ARG A 505 2.30 14.71 26.12
C ARG A 505 3.01 13.38 26.12
N LEU A 506 4.31 13.40 25.87
CA LEU A 506 5.12 12.20 25.67
C LEU A 506 6.30 12.13 26.64
N ASP A 507 6.19 12.79 27.79
CA ASP A 507 7.23 12.95 28.81
C ASP A 507 7.64 11.64 29.51
N TYR A 508 6.85 10.57 29.36
CA TYR A 508 7.18 9.23 29.89
C TYR A 508 7.55 8.21 28.81
N ALA A 509 7.55 8.57 27.53
CA ALA A 509 8.05 7.69 26.48
C ALA A 509 9.58 7.57 26.58
N TYR A 510 10.12 6.38 26.34
CA TYR A 510 11.58 6.19 26.32
C TYR A 510 12.21 6.90 25.12
N ASP A 511 11.58 6.75 23.95
CA ASP A 511 11.92 7.49 22.74
C ASP A 511 10.64 8.07 22.16
N GLN A 512 10.76 9.23 21.54
CA GLN A 512 9.65 9.88 20.83
C GLN A 512 10.13 10.50 19.53
N THR A 513 9.29 10.42 18.50
CA THR A 513 9.46 11.14 17.24
C THR A 513 8.13 11.75 16.83
N VAL A 514 8.05 13.07 16.78
CA VAL A 514 6.85 13.77 16.30
C VAL A 514 7.21 14.56 15.06
N GLN A 515 6.58 14.26 13.92
CA GLN A 515 6.90 14.86 12.65
C GLN A 515 5.65 15.32 11.88
N ASN A 516 5.72 16.49 11.26
CA ASN A 516 4.66 17.01 10.39
C ASN A 516 3.29 17.03 11.10
N CYS A 517 3.26 17.40 12.38
CA CYS A 517 2.03 17.44 13.16
C CYS A 517 1.64 18.89 13.45
N SER A 518 0.34 19.12 13.67
CA SER A 518 -0.20 20.44 14.00
C SER A 518 -1.13 20.34 15.20
N VAL A 519 -1.10 21.35 16.07
CA VAL A 519 -2.06 21.54 17.16
C VAL A 519 -2.72 22.90 16.98
N ILE A 520 -4.04 22.93 16.85
CA ILE A 520 -4.79 24.17 16.58
C ILE A 520 -5.97 24.28 17.53
N ALA A 521 -6.11 25.42 18.19
CA ALA A 521 -7.35 25.78 18.87
C ALA A 521 -8.46 26.10 17.85
N ASN A 522 -9.60 25.44 17.98
CA ASN A 522 -10.75 25.56 17.08
C ASN A 522 -11.29 26.98 17.07
N LYS A 523 -11.13 27.66 15.94
CA LYS A 523 -11.42 29.08 15.78
C LYS A 523 -12.46 29.28 14.67
N ALA A 524 -13.30 30.31 14.83
CA ALA A 524 -14.13 30.81 13.75
C ALA A 524 -13.25 31.37 12.60
N PRO A 525 -13.61 31.15 11.33
CA PRO A 525 -12.82 31.60 10.16
C PRO A 525 -12.46 33.09 10.12
N ASN A 526 -13.19 33.94 10.86
CA ASN A 526 -13.04 35.40 10.84
C ASN A 526 -12.70 36.02 12.21
N GLY A 527 -12.50 35.25 13.27
CA GLY A 527 -12.07 35.82 14.55
C GLY A 527 -10.63 36.33 14.45
N SER A 528 -10.22 37.38 15.15
CA SER A 528 -8.83 37.47 15.59
C SER A 528 -8.65 36.43 16.69
N LEU A 529 -7.57 35.62 16.69
CA LEU A 529 -7.26 34.84 17.90
C LEU A 529 -7.01 35.85 19.03
N PRO A 530 -7.61 35.69 20.22
CA PRO A 530 -7.22 36.53 21.35
C PRO A 530 -5.72 36.33 21.56
N ILE A 531 -4.96 37.42 21.41
CA ILE A 531 -3.54 37.42 21.77
C ILE A 531 -3.48 37.10 23.27
N GLY A 532 -2.92 35.93 23.59
CA GLY A 532 -2.84 35.43 24.95
C GLY A 532 -4.01 34.51 25.33
N PRO A 533 -3.97 33.23 24.90
CA PRO A 533 -4.72 32.18 25.57
C PRO A 533 -4.50 32.29 27.09
N THR A 534 -5.53 32.01 27.89
CA THR A 534 -5.52 32.36 29.34
C THR A 534 -5.24 31.17 30.25
N SER A 535 -5.43 29.96 29.74
CA SER A 535 -5.28 28.73 30.50
C SER A 535 -3.82 28.29 30.55
N SER A 536 -3.13 28.58 31.65
CA SER A 536 -1.68 28.35 31.80
C SER A 536 -1.24 26.88 31.72
N GLN A 537 -2.18 25.94 31.77
CA GLN A 537 -1.94 24.50 31.65
C GLN A 537 -2.12 23.97 30.22
N GLY A 538 -2.57 24.81 29.29
CA GLY A 538 -2.69 24.43 27.89
C GLY A 538 -1.32 24.34 27.23
N VAL A 539 -0.88 23.14 26.85
CA VAL A 539 0.38 22.94 26.13
C VAL A 539 0.10 22.26 24.80
N GLY A 540 0.65 22.76 23.70
CA GLY A 540 0.49 22.11 22.40
C GLY A 540 1.23 20.77 22.36
N PHE A 541 2.55 20.85 22.43
CA PHE A 541 3.40 19.68 22.56
C PHE A 541 4.27 19.75 23.80
N GLU A 542 4.21 18.70 24.62
CA GLU A 542 5.05 18.51 25.80
C GLU A 542 5.97 17.31 25.56
N PHE A 543 7.26 17.63 25.37
CA PHE A 543 8.27 16.69 24.95
C PHE A 543 9.28 16.39 26.04
N GLY A 544 9.63 15.11 26.09
CA GLY A 544 10.76 14.62 26.86
C GLY A 544 10.49 14.72 28.35
N GLY A 545 11.47 14.36 29.13
CA GLY A 545 11.27 14.22 30.56
C GLY A 545 12.07 13.04 31.06
N TYR A 546 12.74 13.28 32.19
CA TYR A 546 13.33 12.27 33.03
C TYR A 546 14.41 11.34 32.38
N GLY A 547 14.66 11.37 31.07
CA GLY A 547 15.75 10.63 30.43
C GLY A 547 15.48 10.18 29.00
N GLY A 548 14.22 10.20 28.54
CA GLY A 548 13.84 9.80 27.19
C GLY A 548 14.27 10.81 26.12
N GLN A 549 14.64 10.35 24.93
CA GLN A 549 15.12 11.20 23.83
C GLN A 549 13.97 11.60 22.90
N GLY A 550 13.91 12.87 22.53
CA GLY A 550 12.92 13.38 21.58
C GLY A 550 13.51 14.06 20.36
N LEU A 551 13.17 13.56 19.18
CA LEU A 551 13.44 14.23 17.92
C LEU A 551 12.12 14.70 17.31
N ASN A 552 11.87 16.00 17.32
CA ASN A 552 10.60 16.59 16.91
C ASN A 552 10.83 17.55 15.76
N ALA A 553 10.09 17.42 14.65
CA ALA A 553 10.37 18.18 13.44
C ALA A 553 9.10 18.62 12.68
N ASN A 554 9.16 19.81 12.07
CA ASN A 554 8.07 20.37 11.24
C ASN A 554 6.74 20.43 12.00
N LEU A 555 6.76 21.05 13.18
CA LEU A 555 5.60 21.11 14.05
C LEU A 555 4.99 22.50 14.04
N TYR A 556 3.67 22.56 14.14
CA TYR A 556 2.92 23.81 14.19
C TYR A 556 1.96 23.85 15.37
N VAL A 557 1.97 24.93 16.14
CA VAL A 557 1.02 25.16 17.22
C VAL A 557 0.38 26.53 17.08
N GLN A 558 -0.94 26.59 17.20
CA GLN A 558 -1.68 27.84 17.11
C GLN A 558 -2.78 27.97 18.18
N GLY A 559 -2.82 29.10 18.87
CA GLY A 559 -3.93 29.44 19.79
C GLY A 559 -3.94 28.67 21.11
N ILE A 560 -2.80 28.09 21.51
CA ILE A 560 -2.60 27.36 22.77
C ILE A 560 -1.72 28.20 23.71
N TYR A 561 -1.88 28.06 25.03
CA TYR A 561 -1.13 28.88 25.99
C TYR A 561 0.39 28.71 25.83
N THR A 562 0.89 27.49 25.96
CA THR A 562 2.29 27.15 25.65
C THR A 562 2.31 26.38 24.33
N GLY A 563 3.06 26.86 23.34
CA GLY A 563 3.26 26.17 22.07
C GLY A 563 3.98 24.84 22.28
N PHE A 564 5.25 24.94 22.66
CA PHE A 564 6.13 23.80 22.90
C PHE A 564 6.70 23.85 24.31
N GLN A 565 6.50 22.81 25.10
CA GLN A 565 7.22 22.59 26.35
C GLN A 565 8.31 21.54 26.14
N LEU A 566 9.56 21.94 26.33
CA LEU A 566 10.75 21.12 26.16
C LEU A 566 11.33 20.78 27.54
N ASN A 567 11.20 19.52 27.93
CA ASN A 567 11.86 18.98 29.11
C ASN A 567 13.24 18.38 28.69
N ASP A 568 13.85 17.55 29.53
CA ASP A 568 15.16 16.95 29.26
C ASP A 568 15.22 16.16 27.94
N HIS A 569 16.39 16.23 27.25
CA HIS A 569 16.70 15.51 26.00
C HIS A 569 15.73 15.74 24.84
N SER A 570 15.15 16.93 24.75
CA SER A 570 14.23 17.30 23.66
C SER A 570 14.92 18.14 22.60
N VAL A 571 14.74 17.74 21.33
CA VAL A 571 15.15 18.48 20.14
C VAL A 571 13.90 18.88 19.36
N CYS A 572 13.81 20.16 18.96
CA CYS A 572 12.76 20.70 18.10
C CYS A 572 13.38 21.34 16.85
N ILE A 573 13.03 20.86 15.66
CA ILE A 573 13.56 21.33 14.37
C ILE A 573 12.41 21.89 13.53
N SER A 574 12.52 23.14 13.08
CA SER A 574 11.47 23.78 12.27
C SER A 574 10.10 23.75 12.97
N CYS A 575 10.10 24.11 14.25
CA CYS A 575 8.91 24.18 15.09
C CYS A 575 8.38 25.62 15.10
N TYR A 576 7.09 25.78 14.83
CA TYR A 576 6.45 27.09 14.71
C TYR A 576 5.28 27.25 15.69
N ALA A 577 5.32 28.30 16.51
CA ALA A 577 4.24 28.66 17.42
C ALA A 577 3.64 30.02 17.02
N GLN A 578 2.31 30.10 16.89
CA GLN A 578 1.62 31.33 16.51
C GLN A 578 0.44 31.66 17.44
N ASN A 579 0.23 32.92 17.79
CA ASN A 579 -0.89 33.37 18.62
C ASN A 579 -0.98 32.60 19.95
N VAL A 580 0.18 32.41 20.58
CA VAL A 580 0.33 31.66 21.85
C VAL A 580 0.67 32.63 22.98
N PHE A 581 0.56 32.19 24.24
CA PHE A 581 1.10 33.00 25.35
C PHE A 581 2.62 32.81 25.48
N ARG A 582 3.09 31.56 25.39
CA ARG A 582 4.50 31.14 25.37
C ARG A 582 4.78 30.38 24.07
N GLY A 583 5.76 30.80 23.27
CA GLY A 583 6.23 30.05 22.11
C GLY A 583 6.87 28.73 22.51
N PHE A 584 8.03 28.84 23.16
CA PHE A 584 8.79 27.73 23.71
C PHE A 584 8.93 27.92 25.22
N LEU A 585 8.64 26.88 25.99
CA LEU A 585 8.91 26.79 27.43
C LEU A 585 9.93 25.69 27.65
N SER A 586 11.13 26.05 28.10
CA SER A 586 12.13 25.09 28.53
C SER A 586 11.98 24.87 30.02
N GLN A 587 11.35 23.77 30.44
CA GLN A 587 11.07 23.50 31.85
C GLN A 587 11.93 22.36 32.42
N GLY A 588 12.50 22.60 33.60
CA GLY A 588 13.12 21.58 34.45
C GLY A 588 14.41 20.94 33.91
N GLY A 589 14.96 20.02 34.70
CA GLY A 589 16.02 19.09 34.28
C GLY A 589 17.43 19.69 34.09
N SER A 590 18.45 18.82 34.19
CA SER A 590 19.86 19.20 34.09
C SER A 590 20.50 18.94 32.73
N HIS A 591 19.70 18.58 31.72
CA HIS A 591 20.20 18.14 30.42
C HIS A 591 19.96 19.15 29.29
N THR A 592 20.60 18.86 28.15
CA THR A 592 20.56 19.68 26.94
C THR A 592 19.19 19.63 26.27
N ARG A 593 18.79 20.79 25.75
CA ARG A 593 17.61 21.01 24.90
C ARG A 593 18.03 21.82 23.70
N GLU A 594 17.47 21.48 22.54
CA GLU A 594 17.90 22.06 21.28
C GLU A 594 16.71 22.52 20.45
N ILE A 595 16.74 23.77 19.99
CA ILE A 595 15.77 24.35 19.06
C ILE A 595 16.53 24.80 17.83
N TYR A 596 16.19 24.24 16.67
CA TYR A 596 16.76 24.61 15.38
C TYR A 596 15.67 25.18 14.48
N ASN A 597 15.90 26.34 13.88
CA ASN A 597 14.95 27.01 12.99
C ASN A 597 13.55 27.16 13.60
N GLY A 598 13.47 27.50 14.90
CA GLY A 598 12.19 27.82 15.54
C GLY A 598 11.62 29.12 14.98
N LEU A 599 10.30 29.22 14.91
CA LEU A 599 9.60 30.49 14.63
C LEU A 599 8.56 30.71 15.73
N VAL A 600 8.46 31.93 16.24
CA VAL A 600 7.38 32.32 17.15
C VAL A 600 6.78 33.63 16.67
N GLN A 601 5.47 33.64 16.43
CA GLN A 601 4.77 34.82 15.94
C GLN A 601 3.56 35.16 16.81
N ASP A 602 3.33 36.45 17.05
CA ASP A 602 2.19 36.96 17.82
C ASP A 602 2.09 36.31 19.22
N ALA A 603 3.22 36.06 19.88
CA ALA A 603 3.28 35.51 21.23
C ALA A 603 3.49 36.59 22.31
N VAL A 604 2.98 36.35 23.51
CA VAL A 604 3.31 37.23 24.64
C VAL A 604 4.76 37.01 25.07
N ARG A 605 5.21 35.76 25.10
CA ARG A 605 6.57 35.32 25.43
C ARG A 605 7.08 34.39 24.33
N GLY A 606 8.18 34.75 23.68
CA GLY A 606 8.80 33.95 22.63
C GLY A 606 9.40 32.65 23.18
N LEU A 607 10.51 32.78 23.90
CA LEU A 607 11.22 31.70 24.59
C LEU A 607 11.22 31.98 26.10
N GLU A 608 10.62 31.09 26.88
CA GLU A 608 10.63 31.10 28.34
C GLU A 608 11.52 29.99 28.88
N LEU A 609 12.44 30.36 29.79
CA LEU A 609 13.38 29.44 30.41
C LEU A 609 13.05 29.34 31.91
N ASP A 610 12.60 28.17 32.35
CA ASP A 610 12.12 27.87 33.71
C ASP A 610 12.93 26.68 34.27
N GLY A 611 13.95 26.96 35.06
CA GLY A 611 14.78 25.93 35.70
C GLY A 611 15.71 25.15 34.75
N ALA A 612 15.90 25.61 33.52
CA ALA A 612 16.71 24.94 32.50
C ALA A 612 18.21 25.23 32.64
N THR A 613 19.05 24.21 32.79
CA THR A 613 20.50 24.41 32.92
C THR A 613 21.22 24.62 31.57
N HIS A 614 20.81 23.90 30.52
CA HIS A 614 21.45 23.89 29.21
C HIS A 614 20.42 24.02 28.07
N ILE A 615 20.53 25.08 27.26
CA ILE A 615 19.72 25.24 26.05
C ILE A 615 20.56 25.76 24.87
N PHE A 616 20.33 25.19 23.69
CA PHE A 616 20.76 25.73 22.40
C PHE A 616 19.52 26.11 21.62
N ALA A 617 19.38 27.36 21.19
CA ALA A 617 18.18 27.80 20.50
C ALA A 617 18.49 28.75 19.34
N GLN A 618 18.01 28.40 18.15
CA GLN A 618 17.93 29.27 16.99
C GLN A 618 16.45 29.54 16.72
N VAL A 619 15.96 30.73 17.09
CA VAL A 619 14.55 31.07 17.02
C VAL A 619 14.39 32.43 16.34
N ASP A 620 13.54 32.47 15.33
CA ASP A 620 13.04 33.70 14.76
C ASP A 620 11.77 34.12 15.51
N PHE A 621 11.67 35.39 15.81
CA PHE A 621 10.60 35.94 16.63
C PHE A 621 9.90 37.02 15.83
N GLU A 622 8.59 36.98 15.65
CA GLU A 622 7.83 38.02 14.97
C GLU A 622 6.77 38.57 15.92
N THR A 623 6.64 39.90 16.01
CA THR A 623 5.51 40.59 16.67
C THR A 623 5.22 40.20 18.13
N ASN A 624 6.22 39.77 18.90
CA ASN A 624 6.04 39.39 20.31
C ASN A 624 6.15 40.58 21.28
N THR A 625 5.53 40.42 22.46
CA THR A 625 5.70 41.39 23.55
C THR A 625 7.07 41.23 24.24
N TYR A 626 7.52 39.99 24.42
CA TYR A 626 8.83 39.63 24.96
C TYR A 626 9.40 38.47 24.16
N ASP A 627 10.60 38.60 23.60
CA ASP A 627 11.17 37.52 22.78
C ASP A 627 11.87 36.46 23.63
N ILE A 628 12.60 36.89 24.66
CA ILE A 628 13.25 36.00 25.62
C ILE A 628 12.85 36.41 27.03
N TYR A 629 12.31 35.45 27.79
CA TYR A 629 11.89 35.60 29.19
C TYR A 629 12.53 34.53 30.06
N THR A 630 12.94 34.92 31.26
CA THR A 630 13.62 34.05 32.22
C THR A 630 13.06 34.32 33.61
N ASP A 631 12.89 33.28 34.41
CA ASP A 631 12.31 33.34 35.75
C ASP A 631 13.29 33.77 36.87
N GLY A 632 14.57 33.99 36.55
CA GLY A 632 15.62 34.27 37.55
C GLY A 632 16.67 33.18 37.71
N THR A 633 16.51 32.03 37.06
CA THR A 633 17.44 30.90 37.17
C THR A 633 18.73 31.12 36.38
N ALA A 634 19.84 30.53 36.86
CA ALA A 634 21.15 30.65 36.23
C ALA A 634 21.27 29.71 35.02
N MET A 635 21.52 30.26 33.84
CA MET A 635 21.50 29.53 32.58
C MET A 635 22.88 29.46 31.91
N LYS A 636 23.10 28.39 31.13
CA LYS A 636 24.22 28.27 30.19
C LYS A 636 23.65 27.89 28.82
N GLY A 637 24.09 28.57 27.76
CA GLY A 637 23.54 28.31 26.43
C GLY A 637 23.91 29.33 25.38
N PHE A 638 23.53 29.03 24.14
CA PHE A 638 23.66 29.93 22.99
C PHE A 638 22.28 30.17 22.39
N ILE A 639 21.87 31.43 22.31
CA ILE A 639 20.60 31.84 21.70
C ILE A 639 20.91 32.74 20.51
N TYR A 640 20.41 32.35 19.34
CA TYR A 640 20.46 33.15 18.13
C TYR A 640 19.06 33.66 17.80
N ALA A 641 18.88 34.98 17.83
CA ALA A 641 17.63 35.65 17.51
C ALA A 641 17.77 36.44 16.20
N ASN A 642 16.86 36.21 15.25
CA ASN A 642 16.93 36.77 13.89
C ASN A 642 16.19 38.11 13.71
N ASN A 643 15.38 38.56 14.68
CA ASN A 643 14.56 39.76 14.53
C ASN A 643 15.27 41.02 15.08
N PRO A 644 15.45 42.08 14.25
CA PRO A 644 16.10 43.34 14.66
C PRO A 644 15.34 44.14 15.72
N ASN A 645 14.08 43.81 16.01
CA ASN A 645 13.26 44.48 17.02
C ASN A 645 13.08 43.64 18.29
N ALA A 646 13.88 42.60 18.48
CA ALA A 646 13.64 41.67 19.56
C ALA A 646 13.82 42.35 20.94
N ALA A 647 12.73 42.46 21.71
CA ALA A 647 12.73 42.96 23.07
C ALA A 647 13.24 41.85 24.01
N ILE A 648 14.53 41.94 24.35
CA ILE A 648 15.14 41.10 25.37
C ILE A 648 14.65 41.57 26.74
N GLY A 649 13.85 40.76 27.43
CA GLY A 649 13.46 41.01 28.82
C GLY A 649 14.67 41.03 29.77
N ALA A 650 14.50 41.47 31.01
CA ALA A 650 15.60 41.52 31.99
C ALA A 650 16.23 40.12 32.17
N ILE A 651 17.43 39.91 31.63
CA ILE A 651 18.17 38.66 31.76
C ILE A 651 18.89 38.68 33.13
N PRO A 652 18.61 37.71 34.02
CA PRO A 652 19.39 37.47 35.23
C PRO A 652 20.85 37.28 34.83
N THR A 653 21.77 37.90 35.55
CA THR A 653 23.21 37.80 35.27
C THR A 653 23.71 36.38 35.55
N SER A 654 23.47 35.44 34.64
CA SER A 654 24.03 34.10 34.71
C SER A 654 25.33 34.04 33.90
N PRO A 655 26.44 33.57 34.49
CA PRO A 655 27.67 33.34 33.75
C PRO A 655 27.49 32.16 32.79
N GLY A 656 27.41 32.42 31.48
CA GLY A 656 27.44 31.39 30.44
C GLY A 656 26.37 31.48 29.36
N LEU A 657 25.46 32.46 29.39
CA LEU A 657 24.53 32.72 28.29
C LEU A 657 25.18 33.63 27.24
N VAL A 658 25.21 33.17 25.99
CA VAL A 658 25.60 33.98 24.83
C VAL A 658 24.36 34.24 23.98
N ILE A 659 24.05 35.52 23.75
CA ILE A 659 23.01 35.92 22.81
C ILE A 659 23.68 36.61 21.62
N GLN A 660 23.38 36.11 20.43
CA GLN A 660 23.82 36.74 19.19
C GLN A 660 22.58 37.20 18.41
N ASP A 661 22.55 38.49 18.13
CA ASP A 661 21.59 39.09 17.20
C ASP A 661 22.17 38.96 15.78
N ALA A 662 21.35 38.51 14.83
CA ALA A 662 21.73 38.32 13.44
C ALA A 662 22.15 39.62 12.72
N ASN A 663 21.58 40.76 13.12
CA ASN A 663 21.76 42.04 12.43
C ASN A 663 22.72 42.99 13.17
N ALA A 664 23.03 42.69 14.43
CA ALA A 664 24.14 43.29 15.17
C ALA A 664 25.23 42.22 15.40
N PRO A 665 26.21 42.06 14.50
CA PRO A 665 27.28 41.07 14.66
C PRO A 665 28.18 41.30 15.90
N GLY A 666 27.88 42.32 16.71
CA GLY A 666 28.40 42.44 18.06
C GLY A 666 27.69 41.47 18.99
N LEU A 667 28.44 40.53 19.57
CA LEU A 667 28.03 39.71 20.69
C LEU A 667 27.34 40.60 21.76
N ILE A 668 26.02 40.55 21.85
CA ILE A 668 25.28 41.16 22.95
C ILE A 668 25.48 40.20 24.13
N LEU A 669 26.66 40.28 24.74
CA LEU A 669 26.74 39.89 26.14
C LEU A 669 25.72 40.79 26.83
N PRO A 670 24.75 40.22 27.58
CA PRO A 670 23.95 41.05 28.45
C PRO A 670 24.94 41.95 29.18
N THR A 671 24.61 43.23 29.34
CA THR A 671 25.33 44.12 30.24
C THR A 671 25.19 43.52 31.64
N GLN A 672 25.90 42.43 31.90
CA GLN A 672 26.69 42.32 33.09
C GLN A 672 27.38 43.67 33.14
N THR A 673 26.88 44.53 34.03
CA THR A 673 27.75 44.98 35.09
C THR A 673 28.55 43.74 35.49
N LEU A 674 29.65 43.45 34.75
CA LEU A 674 30.64 42.47 35.11
C LEU A 674 31.13 43.06 36.40
N ASN A 675 30.47 42.71 37.51
CA ASN A 675 30.78 43.26 38.80
C ASN A 675 32.23 42.86 38.96
N PRO A 676 33.16 43.83 38.88
CA PRO A 676 34.57 43.53 38.80
C PRO A 676 34.99 43.12 40.19
N ASN A 677 34.62 41.90 40.57
CA ASN A 677 34.96 41.29 41.85
C ASN A 677 36.41 40.80 41.84
N GLY A 678 37.16 41.04 40.75
CA GLY A 678 38.61 41.15 40.76
C GLY A 678 39.00 42.62 40.77
N ALA A 679 39.95 42.98 41.64
CA ALA A 679 40.47 44.33 41.84
C ALA A 679 40.45 45.20 40.55
N VAL A 680 39.54 46.18 40.51
CA VAL A 680 39.53 47.19 39.44
C VAL A 680 40.79 48.01 39.56
N THR A 681 41.63 47.97 38.54
CA THR A 681 42.78 48.87 38.47
C THR A 681 42.37 50.08 37.64
N THR A 682 42.68 51.27 38.17
CA THR A 682 42.44 52.54 37.46
C THR A 682 43.78 53.07 36.96
N LEU A 683 43.85 53.35 35.67
CA LEU A 683 44.95 54.05 35.03
C LEU A 683 44.44 55.45 34.67
N ASN A 684 45.01 56.49 35.28
CA ASN A 684 44.68 57.88 34.92
C ASN A 684 45.36 58.23 33.59
N GLY A 685 44.63 58.89 32.69
CA GLY A 685 45.26 59.47 31.50
C GLY A 685 46.28 60.54 31.89
N THR A 686 47.27 60.80 31.04
CA THR A 686 48.28 61.84 31.32
C THR A 686 47.71 63.24 31.25
N THR A 687 46.61 63.42 30.51
CA THR A 687 45.99 64.73 30.25
C THR A 687 44.55 64.77 30.71
N ALA A 688 43.77 63.72 30.44
CA ALA A 688 42.36 63.64 30.84
C ALA A 688 41.88 62.20 31.02
N GLY A 689 40.81 62.07 31.81
CA GLY A 689 40.03 60.86 31.95
C GLY A 689 40.70 59.69 32.67
N THR A 690 40.00 58.57 32.68
CA THR A 690 40.47 57.33 33.33
C THR A 690 40.18 56.12 32.48
N LEU A 691 41.07 55.14 32.52
CA LEU A 691 40.78 53.78 32.11
C LEU A 691 40.59 52.94 33.37
N LYS A 692 39.41 52.36 33.52
CA LYS A 692 39.16 51.32 34.52
C LYS A 692 39.16 49.98 33.83
N TRP A 693 39.85 49.00 34.41
CA TRP A 693 39.86 47.66 33.84
C TRP A 693 39.87 46.55 34.89
N SER A 694 39.48 45.36 34.46
CA SER A 694 39.54 44.11 35.22
C SER A 694 39.69 42.91 34.28
N GLN A 695 40.23 41.79 34.78
CA GLN A 695 40.34 40.52 34.03
C GLN A 695 39.50 39.43 34.72
N PRO A 696 38.15 39.45 34.59
CA PRO A 696 37.25 38.59 35.37
C PRO A 696 37.44 37.09 35.14
N MET A 697 38.08 36.69 34.03
CA MET A 697 38.27 35.29 33.63
C MET A 697 39.76 34.87 33.67
N GLN A 698 40.56 35.43 34.57
CA GLN A 698 42.01 35.19 34.62
C GLN A 698 42.42 33.73 34.92
N GLY A 699 41.50 32.89 35.44
CA GLY A 699 41.74 31.48 35.79
C GLY A 699 41.20 30.45 34.79
N THR A 700 40.60 30.88 33.67
CA THR A 700 40.00 29.99 32.67
C THR A 700 40.84 29.91 31.39
N ALA A 701 40.61 28.87 30.59
CA ALA A 701 41.27 28.70 29.29
C ALA A 701 40.88 29.78 28.28
N LEU A 702 39.66 30.31 28.35
CA LEU A 702 39.27 31.54 27.65
C LEU A 702 39.37 32.70 28.64
N LYS A 703 40.26 33.65 28.39
CA LYS A 703 40.45 34.83 29.23
C LYS A 703 39.72 36.02 28.62
N LYS A 704 39.24 36.91 29.48
CA LYS A 704 38.59 38.17 29.10
C LYS A 704 39.10 39.29 29.98
N ALA A 705 39.46 40.43 29.38
CA ALA A 705 39.71 41.68 30.08
C ALA A 705 38.70 42.74 29.61
N VAL A 706 38.13 43.47 30.56
CA VAL A 706 37.16 44.54 30.29
C VAL A 706 37.87 45.86 30.49
N LEU A 707 37.79 46.74 29.50
CA LEU A 707 38.39 48.07 29.51
C LEU A 707 37.25 49.10 29.41
N ASN A 708 37.16 50.00 30.38
CA ASN A 708 36.20 51.11 30.39
C ASN A 708 36.96 52.43 30.37
N PHE A 709 37.03 53.03 29.18
CA PHE A 709 37.64 54.34 28.95
C PHE A 709 36.60 55.43 29.20
N GLN A 710 36.93 56.40 30.06
CA GLN A 710 36.10 57.56 30.36
C GLN A 710 36.91 58.83 30.10
N GLY A 711 36.80 59.36 28.87
CA GLY A 711 37.57 60.51 28.41
C GLY A 711 39.09 60.30 28.46
N PHE A 712 39.54 59.05 28.40
CA PHE A 712 40.94 58.69 28.61
C PHE A 712 41.83 59.24 27.50
N GLU A 713 42.94 59.88 27.87
CA GLU A 713 43.88 60.49 26.94
C GLU A 713 45.32 60.35 27.44
N ASN A 714 46.21 59.84 26.58
CA ASN A 714 47.66 59.87 26.78
C ASN A 714 48.34 60.70 25.68
N THR A 715 48.69 61.95 25.96
CA THR A 715 49.38 62.83 25.00
C THR A 715 50.91 62.73 25.08
N THR A 716 51.44 61.95 26.02
CA THR A 716 52.90 61.79 26.16
C THR A 716 53.42 60.74 25.19
N ALA A 717 54.68 60.93 24.74
CA ALA A 717 55.39 59.92 23.96
C ALA A 717 55.72 58.66 24.79
N THR A 718 55.57 58.73 26.11
CA THR A 718 55.76 57.60 27.02
C THR A 718 54.51 56.72 27.03
N PRO A 719 54.64 55.42 26.69
CA PRO A 719 53.52 54.49 26.78
C PRO A 719 52.97 54.37 28.20
N GLN A 720 51.64 54.49 28.35
CA GLN A 720 50.98 54.04 29.57
C GLN A 720 50.53 52.58 29.37
N THR A 721 50.99 51.68 30.24
CA THR A 721 50.74 50.24 30.10
C THR A 721 49.87 49.70 31.22
N VAL A 722 48.99 48.78 30.85
CA VAL A 722 48.21 47.93 31.73
C VAL A 722 48.70 46.49 31.55
N THR A 723 49.26 45.89 32.60
CA THR A 723 49.66 44.47 32.58
C THR A 723 48.48 43.60 33.03
N PHE A 724 48.11 42.61 32.22
CA PHE A 724 47.08 41.65 32.58
C PHE A 724 47.62 40.69 33.66
N PRO A 725 46.86 40.39 34.74
CA PRO A 725 47.31 39.52 35.82
C PRO A 725 47.69 38.12 35.34
N THR A 726 46.95 37.60 34.35
CA THR A 726 47.29 36.37 33.64
C THR A 726 47.38 36.66 32.15
N ALA A 727 48.52 36.33 31.54
CA ALA A 727 48.71 36.48 30.09
C ALA A 727 47.72 35.62 29.30
N PHE A 728 47.20 36.13 28.18
CA PHE A 728 46.52 35.32 27.16
C PHE A 728 47.51 34.31 26.56
N ALA A 729 47.07 33.08 26.26
CA ALA A 729 47.97 32.08 25.65
C ALA A 729 48.27 32.42 24.18
N TYR A 730 47.34 33.09 23.50
CA TYR A 730 47.46 33.57 22.13
C TYR A 730 47.28 35.09 22.04
N ALA A 731 47.55 35.66 20.86
CA ALA A 731 47.30 37.07 20.59
C ALA A 731 45.80 37.38 20.77
N PRO A 732 45.43 38.28 21.69
CA PRO A 732 44.03 38.54 21.97
C PRO A 732 43.38 39.43 20.89
N SER A 733 42.08 39.26 20.71
CA SER A 733 41.24 40.12 19.87
C SER A 733 40.53 41.17 20.72
N VAL A 734 40.27 42.35 20.13
CA VAL A 734 39.50 43.41 20.77
C VAL A 734 38.09 43.41 20.18
N VAL A 735 37.10 43.27 21.04
CA VAL A 735 35.68 43.12 20.71
C VAL A 735 34.89 44.23 21.39
N GLY A 736 33.82 44.69 20.75
CA GLY A 736 32.90 45.70 21.30
C GLY A 736 33.33 47.15 21.11
N CYS A 737 34.52 47.43 20.57
CA CYS A 737 34.93 48.78 20.18
C CYS A 737 36.00 48.75 19.08
N THR A 738 36.22 49.89 18.40
CA THR A 738 37.43 50.12 17.59
C THR A 738 38.39 50.97 18.41
N LEU A 739 39.57 50.45 18.70
CA LEU A 739 40.58 51.20 19.45
C LEU A 739 41.16 52.34 18.58
N PRO A 740 41.40 53.53 19.15
CA PRO A 740 42.06 54.61 18.43
C PRO A 740 43.52 54.23 18.13
N ALA A 741 44.07 54.85 17.09
CA ALA A 741 45.50 54.77 16.80
C ALA A 741 46.30 55.18 18.05
N GLY A 742 47.24 54.31 18.46
CA GLY A 742 48.02 54.49 19.68
C GLY A 742 47.70 53.51 20.81
N ILE A 743 46.55 52.83 20.80
CA ILE A 743 46.27 51.75 21.74
C ILE A 743 46.57 50.40 21.07
N THR A 744 47.43 49.61 21.70
CA THR A 744 47.78 48.24 21.28
C THR A 744 47.50 47.25 22.39
N VAL A 745 47.08 46.04 22.03
CA VAL A 745 46.81 44.95 22.98
C VAL A 745 47.65 43.74 22.59
N THR A 746 48.32 43.17 23.58
CA THR A 746 49.17 41.98 23.45
C THR A 746 48.71 40.92 24.45
N ALA A 747 49.33 39.74 24.40
CA ALA A 747 49.02 38.67 25.34
C ALA A 747 49.23 39.05 26.82
N THR A 748 50.16 39.96 27.13
CA THR A 748 50.52 40.30 28.52
C THR A 748 50.05 41.68 28.94
N GLN A 749 49.80 42.58 28.00
CA GLN A 749 49.51 43.97 28.33
C GLN A 749 48.69 44.70 27.26
N MET A 750 48.01 45.76 27.67
CA MET A 750 47.54 46.84 26.81
C MET A 750 48.49 48.04 26.97
N SER A 751 48.82 48.71 25.88
CA SER A 751 49.67 49.90 25.87
C SER A 751 49.00 51.03 25.09
N ALA A 752 48.88 52.21 25.69
CA ALA A 752 48.41 53.42 25.05
C ALA A 752 49.58 54.40 24.87
N VAL A 753 49.92 54.74 23.62
CA VAL A 753 51.00 55.66 23.23
C VAL A 753 50.42 56.77 22.37
N SER A 754 50.65 58.03 22.74
CA SER A 754 50.37 59.20 21.90
C SER A 754 48.97 59.19 21.24
N MET A 755 47.93 59.18 22.07
CA MET A 755 46.54 59.32 21.63
C MET A 755 46.29 60.77 21.17
N GLY A 756 45.74 60.94 19.97
CA GLY A 756 45.48 62.27 19.38
C GLY A 756 44.18 62.94 19.86
N ALA A 757 43.37 62.25 20.66
CA ALA A 757 42.12 62.75 21.25
C ALA A 757 41.70 61.92 22.48
N THR A 758 40.80 62.45 23.29
CA THR A 758 40.14 61.70 24.37
C THR A 758 39.33 60.54 23.80
N PHE A 759 39.33 59.41 24.51
CA PHE A 759 38.59 58.21 24.13
C PHE A 759 37.62 57.79 25.24
N THR A 760 36.36 57.59 24.87
CA THR A 760 35.31 57.08 25.77
C THR A 760 34.65 55.89 25.10
N ALA A 761 34.88 54.70 25.63
CA ALA A 761 34.31 53.47 25.12
C ALA A 761 34.43 52.37 26.17
N GLN A 762 33.59 51.35 26.04
CA GLN A 762 33.79 50.07 26.70
C GLN A 762 34.31 49.08 25.66
N CYS A 763 35.48 48.52 25.91
CA CYS A 763 36.12 47.54 25.05
C CYS A 763 36.31 46.24 25.82
N MET A 764 36.25 45.12 25.12
CA MET A 764 36.56 43.81 25.67
C MET A 764 37.74 43.22 24.92
N VAL A 765 38.68 42.64 25.65
CA VAL A 765 39.81 41.91 25.09
C VAL A 765 39.59 40.44 25.36
N GLU A 766 39.51 39.62 24.32
CA GLU A 766 39.26 38.19 24.42
C GLU A 766 40.41 37.39 23.79
N GLY A 767 40.82 36.32 24.45
CA GLY A 767 41.83 35.40 23.92
C GLY A 767 41.84 34.10 24.72
N GLN A 768 42.23 33.01 24.07
CA GLN A 768 42.59 31.77 24.76
C GLN A 768 44.00 31.91 25.34
#